data_AF-A0A9P9Y073-F1
#
_entry.id   AF-A0A9P9Y073-F1
#
_cell.length_a   1.000
_cell.length_b   1.000
_cell.length_c   1.000
_cell.angle_alpha   90.00
_cell.angle_beta   90.00
_cell.angle_gamma   90.00
#
_symmetry.space_group_name_H-M   'P 1'
#
loop_
_entity.id
_entity.type
_entity.pdbx_description
1 polymer ?
#
loop_
_entity_poly.entity_id
_entity_poly.type
_entity_poly.pdbx_seq_one_letter_code
_entity_poly.pdbx_strand_id
1 'polypeptide(L)'
;MESMTLHANLIAGYGTGHADLGAIYTLVTENHAFDAEWFGKYVDEGGNSLTTTNNVLLSNGNWHAPNQRQSLTMDSNDNLLDNFGKVRDDRLHRPNGTVSMEGLRVAYRAGISPGRRSDRPVSNPDRDDGHVALGFSSELDGAVFANLTNFDDEDFANALFSVVASEGYRVSVEQEPPSSVPCDSQAQVLYSLSGAGDLPPTIMATVTYNNSRIGTESTRSVSSTQPGSLPHDGNLQTSSSWHPASMFGSSGDILGIRTGGRGLFRPYHDWAAFYASPIGGRVLATRHRSIIEGHSGMSHIVPESVKQAVMGGHGGSQAKATQLAANTVEPTKDTRITSDWGTKQNSTDDWLKVTTEDHTGPMLLEDGFAREKIHRFDHERIPERVVHARGAGAFGTFRLHESIPELSSAGVLNDTSRETPVFLRFSTVLGSRGSADTVRDVRGFALKMYTDEGNWDIVGNNIPVFFIQDAMKFPDVIHAGKPEPHNEVPQAQSAHNNFWDFMYMHSEATHMYMWAMSDRTIPRSYRMMQGFGVNTYTLTNDKGERHFVKFHFTPELGVHSLVWDEALKLAGQDPDFHRKDLYEAIESGCFPKWKFGVQVLPESREHEFDFDILDATKVWPEDLVPVRYIGELELNRNVDEYFTQTEQVAFCTGHVVPGIGFSDDPLLQGRNFSYFDTQLSRLGINWQELPINKPVCPVMNFNRDGAMRHTISQGKVNYWPNRFEAQPPASAAEGAYIDYPAKVEGLKQRTRSAKFQEHISQAQLFYNSLSEIEKSHVLAAFGFELDHCDEAVVYERLSGRLADIDLGLAQSVSEMVGGPKIENSNRPNHGRKAPGLSQMDFLPQKPTIASRRIAILIADGYDPVAFSAFVGGIKGAGALPFVIGARRSPVYAAGEDASNSKGVTPDHHFEGQRSTMFDAILIPGGEKSIKTLSSMGRALHYVREAFGHLKTIGATGEAIDLVNKAIQLDDIQLSSSHTLESYGVVTLRDVKPEGLGDVLNSAKDAKGFLEKFVYNVSQHRCWQRELDGLSTQVAY
;
A
#
# COMPACT_ATOMS: atom_id res chain seq x y z
N MET A 1 20.99 8.61 58.22
CA MET A 1 20.71 10.00 58.65
C MET A 1 21.39 10.93 57.65
N GLU A 2 20.94 12.18 57.55
CA GLU A 2 21.66 13.36 56.99
C GLU A 2 22.65 13.10 55.81
N SER A 3 22.29 13.25 54.53
CA SER A 3 21.84 14.45 53.77
C SER A 3 22.95 15.38 53.26
N MET A 4 22.87 15.69 51.96
CA MET A 4 23.06 17.02 51.35
C MET A 4 24.46 17.49 50.86
N THR A 5 24.47 17.88 49.57
CA THR A 5 25.07 19.09 48.95
C THR A 5 26.44 19.13 48.22
N LEU A 6 26.34 19.67 46.99
CA LEU A 6 27.12 20.75 46.34
C LEU A 6 28.15 20.43 45.22
N HIS A 7 28.27 21.37 44.28
CA HIS A 7 29.23 21.45 43.17
C HIS A 7 30.58 22.08 43.59
N ALA A 8 31.63 21.87 42.78
CA ALA A 8 32.56 22.92 42.35
C ALA A 8 33.38 22.51 41.09
N ASN A 9 33.87 23.50 40.32
CA ASN A 9 34.72 23.31 39.13
C ASN A 9 36.20 23.68 39.43
N LEU A 10 37.15 23.06 38.72
CA LEU A 10 38.51 23.52 38.37
C LEU A 10 39.08 22.51 37.35
N ILE A 11 39.28 22.80 36.05
CA ILE A 11 40.08 23.82 35.33
C ILE A 11 41.60 23.50 35.29
N ALA A 12 42.00 23.05 34.08
CA ALA A 12 43.29 23.18 33.39
C ALA A 12 44.60 22.57 33.96
N GLY A 13 45.25 21.77 33.11
CA GLY A 13 46.67 21.41 33.18
C GLY A 13 47.14 20.85 31.83
N TYR A 14 48.00 21.57 31.11
CA TYR A 14 48.58 21.11 29.84
C TYR A 14 49.77 20.16 30.09
N GLY A 15 49.92 19.12 29.28
CA GLY A 15 51.09 18.22 29.30
C GLY A 15 51.22 17.41 28.01
N THR A 16 52.24 17.70 27.21
CA THR A 16 52.54 16.99 25.94
C THR A 16 53.46 15.79 26.18
N GLY A 17 53.17 14.64 25.58
CA GLY A 17 54.09 13.50 25.53
C GLY A 17 53.66 12.44 24.52
N HIS A 18 54.56 12.05 23.62
CA HIS A 18 54.39 10.89 22.74
C HIS A 18 54.82 9.60 23.45
N ALA A 19 54.05 8.52 23.26
CA ALA A 19 54.51 7.14 23.38
C ALA A 19 53.60 6.23 22.52
N ASP A 20 54.17 5.27 21.80
CA ASP A 20 53.42 4.28 21.02
C ASP A 20 52.88 3.14 21.90
N LEU A 21 51.79 2.51 21.47
CA LEU A 21 51.56 1.05 21.36
C LEU A 21 50.06 0.72 21.31
N GLY A 22 49.69 -0.32 20.54
CA GLY A 22 48.35 -0.92 20.56
C GLY A 22 47.71 -1.07 19.18
N ALA A 23 47.84 -2.25 18.57
CA ALA A 23 47.17 -2.58 17.32
C ALA A 23 45.82 -3.28 17.56
N ILE A 24 44.82 -2.88 16.78
CA ILE A 24 43.92 -3.75 15.98
C ILE A 24 43.76 -5.20 16.48
N TYR A 25 42.53 -5.61 16.83
CA TYR A 25 41.79 -6.56 15.98
C TYR A 25 40.28 -6.63 16.27
N THR A 26 39.51 -6.70 15.18
CA THR A 26 38.14 -7.25 15.10
C THR A 26 38.22 -8.79 15.09
N LEU A 27 37.06 -9.49 15.03
CA LEU A 27 36.82 -10.93 14.73
C LEU A 27 36.12 -11.67 15.89
N VAL A 28 35.22 -12.65 15.67
CA VAL A 28 34.29 -12.88 14.53
C VAL A 28 33.18 -13.87 14.96
N THR A 29 32.20 -14.11 14.10
CA THR A 29 31.19 -15.18 14.21
C THR A 29 31.80 -16.59 14.12
N GLU A 30 31.52 -17.47 15.08
CA GLU A 30 32.00 -18.86 15.04
C GLU A 30 31.25 -19.74 14.03
N ASN A 31 31.97 -20.69 13.45
CA ASN A 31 31.44 -21.84 12.70
C ASN A 31 32.43 -23.01 12.94
N HIS A 32 31.93 -24.21 13.26
CA HIS A 32 32.77 -25.41 13.41
C HIS A 32 33.20 -25.91 12.00
N ALA A 33 34.46 -26.24 11.68
CA ALA A 33 35.40 -27.24 12.24
C ALA A 33 35.00 -28.70 11.88
N PHE A 34 35.89 -29.64 11.52
CA PHE A 34 37.34 -29.78 11.78
C PHE A 34 38.10 -30.51 10.61
N ASP A 35 39.42 -30.68 10.78
CA ASP A 35 40.35 -31.66 10.14
C ASP A 35 40.79 -31.50 8.65
N ALA A 36 42.03 -31.86 8.23
CA ALA A 36 43.30 -32.10 8.96
C ALA A 36 44.56 -32.12 8.03
N GLU A 37 45.74 -32.05 8.67
CA GLU A 37 47.08 -32.56 8.25
C GLU A 37 47.92 -32.00 7.05
N TRP A 38 48.90 -31.17 7.43
CA TRP A 38 50.37 -31.41 7.35
C TRP A 38 51.30 -30.95 6.18
N PHE A 39 52.42 -30.37 6.63
CA PHE A 39 53.78 -30.29 6.05
C PHE A 39 54.06 -29.47 4.76
N GLY A 40 54.54 -28.23 4.96
CA GLY A 40 55.27 -27.45 3.96
C GLY A 40 56.80 -27.44 4.18
N LYS A 41 57.52 -26.49 3.56
CA LYS A 41 58.89 -26.07 3.90
C LYS A 41 59.24 -24.69 3.30
N TYR A 42 60.15 -23.99 3.99
CA TYR A 42 61.06 -22.88 3.61
C TYR A 42 60.88 -22.20 2.24
N VAL A 43 60.72 -20.88 2.11
CA VAL A 43 61.49 -19.71 2.65
C VAL A 43 62.79 -19.44 1.87
N ASP A 44 62.94 -18.16 1.48
CA ASP A 44 64.08 -17.41 0.88
C ASP A 44 63.81 -16.88 -0.55
N GLU A 45 64.29 -15.71 -0.96
CA GLU A 45 64.52 -14.42 -0.25
C GLU A 45 64.76 -13.32 -1.32
N GLY A 46 64.57 -12.04 -0.96
CA GLY A 46 64.95 -10.89 -1.79
C GLY A 46 64.02 -10.51 -2.96
N GLY A 47 63.92 -9.24 -3.37
CA GLY A 47 64.49 -8.04 -2.75
C GLY A 47 64.85 -6.94 -3.77
N ASN A 48 64.37 -5.71 -3.51
CA ASN A 48 64.85 -4.44 -4.08
C ASN A 48 64.69 -4.14 -5.60
N SER A 49 63.53 -3.54 -5.91
CA SER A 49 63.39 -2.08 -6.15
C SER A 49 63.81 -1.41 -7.48
N LEU A 50 62.96 -0.44 -7.85
CA LEU A 50 63.25 0.86 -8.50
C LEU A 50 64.08 0.90 -9.80
N THR A 51 63.43 1.30 -10.91
CA THR A 51 63.67 2.67 -11.41
C THR A 51 62.54 3.22 -12.30
N THR A 52 62.44 4.54 -12.31
CA THR A 52 61.47 5.39 -13.03
C THR A 52 61.79 5.53 -14.52
N THR A 53 60.79 5.75 -15.39
CA THR A 53 60.58 7.07 -16.07
C THR A 53 59.38 7.16 -17.02
N ASN A 54 58.51 8.13 -16.71
CA ASN A 54 57.67 9.02 -17.54
C ASN A 54 57.66 8.96 -19.10
N ASN A 55 56.43 9.03 -19.63
CA ASN A 55 55.91 10.02 -20.61
C ASN A 55 55.96 9.82 -22.16
N VAL A 56 54.74 9.97 -22.73
CA VAL A 56 54.34 10.78 -23.92
C VAL A 56 54.47 10.18 -25.34
N LEU A 57 53.29 9.85 -25.89
CA LEU A 57 52.75 10.12 -27.24
C LEU A 57 53.72 10.34 -28.42
N LEU A 58 53.51 9.60 -29.53
CA LEU A 58 52.78 10.14 -30.70
C LEU A 58 52.44 9.06 -31.77
N SER A 59 51.64 9.48 -32.75
CA SER A 59 50.76 8.69 -33.62
C SER A 59 51.36 8.15 -34.95
N ASN A 60 50.61 7.20 -35.52
CA ASN A 60 50.42 6.89 -36.96
C ASN A 60 51.51 6.17 -37.78
N GLY A 61 51.05 5.16 -38.53
CA GLY A 61 51.80 4.48 -39.60
C GLY A 61 50.91 3.54 -40.45
N ASN A 62 50.21 4.08 -41.46
CA ASN A 62 49.40 3.29 -42.41
C ASN A 62 50.22 2.77 -43.60
N TRP A 63 49.88 1.58 -44.11
CA TRP A 63 50.32 1.07 -45.42
C TRP A 63 49.18 0.31 -46.14
N HIS A 64 49.08 0.44 -47.47
CA HIS A 64 48.02 -0.14 -48.31
C HIS A 64 48.56 -1.06 -49.41
N ALA A 65 48.09 -2.33 -49.43
CA ALA A 65 47.67 -3.13 -50.60
C ALA A 65 48.61 -3.21 -51.87
N PRO A 66 48.17 -3.68 -53.06
CA PRO A 66 47.29 -4.82 -53.43
C PRO A 66 47.98 -5.81 -54.42
N ASN A 67 47.34 -6.96 -54.79
CA ASN A 67 47.07 -7.34 -56.21
C ASN A 67 46.32 -8.67 -56.47
N GLN A 68 45.98 -8.93 -57.75
CA GLN A 68 44.98 -9.90 -58.28
C GLN A 68 45.52 -11.26 -58.83
N ARG A 69 44.57 -12.12 -59.25
CA ARG A 69 44.65 -13.32 -60.14
C ARG A 69 45.02 -14.64 -59.41
N GLN A 70 44.71 -15.83 -59.92
CA GLN A 70 44.33 -16.27 -61.28
C GLN A 70 43.40 -17.52 -61.28
N SER A 71 42.87 -17.93 -62.43
CA SER A 71 42.06 -19.16 -62.62
C SER A 71 42.76 -20.21 -63.49
N LEU A 72 42.48 -21.50 -63.24
CA LEU A 72 42.75 -22.70 -64.06
C LEU A 72 41.74 -23.83 -63.64
N THR A 73 41.98 -25.09 -64.01
CA THR A 73 40.98 -25.88 -64.77
C THR A 73 41.24 -27.40 -64.76
N MET A 74 40.18 -28.21 -64.95
CA MET A 74 40.19 -29.62 -65.44
C MET A 74 40.81 -30.69 -64.48
N ASP A 75 40.49 -31.99 -64.52
CA ASP A 75 39.40 -32.77 -65.17
C ASP A 75 39.27 -34.19 -64.57
N SER A 76 38.05 -34.74 -64.52
CA SER A 76 37.68 -36.19 -64.65
C SER A 76 36.16 -36.35 -64.37
N ASN A 77 35.26 -36.63 -65.32
CA ASN A 77 35.01 -37.87 -66.09
C ASN A 77 34.69 -39.12 -65.21
N ASP A 78 33.70 -39.96 -65.54
CA ASP A 78 32.97 -40.10 -66.82
C ASP A 78 31.54 -40.71 -66.72
N ASN A 79 30.85 -40.82 -67.88
CA ASN A 79 29.55 -41.48 -68.19
C ASN A 79 28.26 -40.65 -67.99
N LEU A 80 27.16 -40.80 -68.76
CA LEU A 80 26.89 -41.28 -70.14
C LEU A 80 25.44 -40.86 -70.57
N LEU A 81 25.22 -40.59 -71.87
CA LEU A 81 24.03 -40.86 -72.73
C LEU A 81 22.61 -40.34 -72.34
N ASP A 82 21.95 -39.43 -73.11
CA ASP A 82 21.22 -39.60 -74.42
C ASP A 82 19.74 -40.07 -74.28
N ASN A 83 18.78 -39.86 -75.20
CA ASN A 83 18.48 -38.75 -76.13
C ASN A 83 17.06 -38.94 -76.76
N PHE A 84 16.41 -37.86 -77.23
CA PHE A 84 15.14 -37.82 -78.03
C PHE A 84 13.87 -38.54 -77.49
N GLY A 85 12.69 -38.09 -77.93
CA GLY A 85 11.38 -38.63 -77.50
C GLY A 85 10.34 -38.76 -78.62
N LYS A 86 9.15 -39.32 -78.29
CA LYS A 86 8.03 -39.45 -79.25
C LYS A 86 6.64 -39.43 -78.60
N VAL A 87 5.71 -38.84 -79.35
CA VAL A 87 4.30 -38.52 -79.02
C VAL A 87 3.38 -39.77 -79.00
N ARG A 88 2.58 -39.97 -77.93
CA ARG A 88 1.08 -40.00 -77.99
C ARG A 88 0.37 -40.20 -76.63
N ASP A 89 -0.78 -39.51 -76.50
CA ASP A 89 -2.10 -39.87 -75.93
C ASP A 89 -2.27 -41.08 -74.94
N ASP A 90 -3.19 -41.06 -73.96
CA ASP A 90 -4.49 -40.35 -73.89
C ASP A 90 -4.88 -39.80 -72.47
N ARG A 91 -5.27 -38.50 -72.41
CA ARG A 91 -6.45 -37.88 -71.71
C ARG A 91 -6.62 -37.92 -70.16
N LEU A 92 -7.21 -36.90 -69.49
CA LEU A 92 -7.61 -35.50 -69.84
C LEU A 92 -7.89 -34.63 -68.58
N HIS A 93 -7.23 -33.46 -68.46
CA HIS A 93 -7.78 -32.13 -68.02
C HIS A 93 -8.29 -31.84 -66.58
N ARG A 94 -8.32 -30.58 -66.06
CA ARG A 94 -7.50 -29.32 -66.20
C ARG A 94 -7.94 -28.28 -65.09
N PRO A 95 -7.37 -27.05 -64.94
CA PRO A 95 -7.23 -26.41 -63.61
C PRO A 95 -7.81 -24.98 -63.45
N ASN A 96 -7.44 -24.33 -62.32
CA ASN A 96 -7.48 -22.89 -61.98
C ASN A 96 -8.85 -22.26 -61.63
N GLY A 97 -8.83 -21.32 -60.67
CA GLY A 97 -9.97 -20.44 -60.38
C GLY A 97 -9.85 -19.68 -59.05
N THR A 98 -9.88 -18.35 -59.10
CA THR A 98 -10.01 -17.43 -57.94
C THR A 98 -11.07 -16.37 -58.30
N VAL A 99 -11.51 -15.56 -57.33
CA VAL A 99 -12.24 -14.27 -57.48
C VAL A 99 -13.80 -14.27 -57.45
N SER A 100 -14.31 -13.46 -56.48
CA SER A 100 -15.55 -12.65 -56.35
C SER A 100 -17.00 -13.16 -56.55
N MET A 101 -17.83 -12.77 -55.57
CA MET A 101 -19.18 -12.14 -55.63
C MET A 101 -20.03 -12.18 -56.93
N GLU A 102 -21.25 -12.72 -56.82
CA GLU A 102 -22.57 -12.16 -57.21
C GLU A 102 -23.68 -13.18 -56.83
N GLY A 103 -25.00 -12.92 -56.77
CA GLY A 103 -25.73 -11.65 -56.95
C GLY A 103 -27.27 -11.78 -57.05
N LEU A 104 -27.99 -11.93 -55.92
CA LEU A 104 -29.44 -11.64 -55.71
C LEU A 104 -30.56 -12.47 -56.44
N ARG A 105 -31.79 -12.42 -55.85
CA ARG A 105 -33.16 -12.57 -56.47
C ARG A 105 -33.66 -14.00 -56.85
N VAL A 106 -34.96 -14.35 -56.81
CA VAL A 106 -36.18 -13.73 -56.18
C VAL A 106 -37.37 -14.73 -56.01
N ALA A 107 -38.25 -14.50 -55.01
CA ALA A 107 -39.65 -14.99 -54.87
C ALA A 107 -39.88 -16.54 -54.77
N TYR A 108 -41.06 -17.09 -54.41
CA TYR A 108 -42.46 -16.60 -54.37
C TYR A 108 -43.27 -17.09 -53.14
N ARG A 109 -44.44 -16.49 -52.87
CA ARG A 109 -45.41 -16.88 -51.81
C ARG A 109 -46.51 -17.84 -52.30
N ALA A 110 -46.79 -18.90 -51.54
CA ALA A 110 -48.11 -19.49 -51.27
C ALA A 110 -47.97 -20.53 -50.13
N GLY A 111 -48.91 -20.78 -49.21
CA GLY A 111 -50.17 -20.11 -48.87
C GLY A 111 -50.98 -20.91 -47.82
N ILE A 112 -52.07 -20.33 -47.28
CA ILE A 112 -53.21 -21.03 -46.62
C ILE A 112 -52.97 -21.64 -45.20
N SER A 113 -53.02 -20.74 -44.21
CA SER A 113 -53.89 -20.70 -42.99
C SER A 113 -55.11 -21.68 -42.85
N PRO A 114 -55.88 -21.69 -41.72
CA PRO A 114 -55.60 -21.37 -40.29
C PRO A 114 -56.29 -22.30 -39.23
N GLY A 115 -56.04 -22.08 -37.93
CA GLY A 115 -56.91 -22.51 -36.81
C GLY A 115 -56.34 -22.26 -35.40
N ARG A 116 -56.31 -21.04 -34.86
CA ARG A 116 -57.34 -20.35 -34.03
C ARG A 116 -57.67 -20.97 -32.64
N ARG A 117 -57.19 -20.27 -31.57
CA ARG A 117 -57.78 -20.14 -30.20
C ARG A 117 -57.83 -21.45 -29.35
N SER A 118 -57.91 -21.42 -28.01
CA SER A 118 -58.13 -20.31 -27.04
C SER A 118 -57.52 -20.64 -25.65
N ASP A 119 -57.25 -19.58 -24.87
CA ASP A 119 -57.43 -19.42 -23.41
C ASP A 119 -57.15 -20.58 -22.41
N ARG A 120 -56.20 -20.32 -21.48
CA ARG A 120 -56.31 -20.29 -19.99
C ARG A 120 -57.31 -21.22 -19.25
N PRO A 121 -57.09 -21.53 -17.94
CA PRO A 121 -55.86 -21.94 -17.22
C PRO A 121 -56.15 -23.05 -16.13
N VAL A 122 -55.37 -23.10 -15.03
CA VAL A 122 -55.63 -23.73 -13.69
C VAL A 122 -55.14 -25.19 -13.44
N SER A 123 -54.84 -25.44 -12.16
CA SER A 123 -54.77 -26.70 -11.39
C SER A 123 -53.55 -27.65 -11.51
N ASN A 124 -52.62 -27.48 -10.56
CA ASN A 124 -52.16 -28.56 -9.67
C ASN A 124 -53.33 -28.90 -8.69
N PRO A 125 -53.50 -30.12 -8.11
CA PRO A 125 -52.56 -30.62 -7.09
C PRO A 125 -52.38 -32.16 -7.00
N ASP A 126 -51.58 -32.54 -6.00
CA ASP A 126 -51.55 -33.80 -5.22
C ASP A 126 -50.93 -35.10 -5.76
N ARG A 127 -49.81 -35.47 -5.10
CA ARG A 127 -49.54 -36.71 -4.33
C ARG A 127 -50.05 -38.07 -4.87
N ASP A 128 -49.15 -39.05 -4.91
CA ASP A 128 -49.00 -39.97 -3.76
C ASP A 128 -47.67 -40.77 -3.81
N ASP A 129 -47.29 -41.37 -2.68
CA ASP A 129 -46.08 -42.20 -2.54
C ASP A 129 -46.24 -43.62 -3.11
N GLY A 130 -45.14 -44.24 -3.57
CA GLY A 130 -45.18 -45.56 -4.19
C GLY A 130 -43.83 -46.30 -4.25
N HIS A 131 -43.38 -46.84 -3.11
CA HIS A 131 -42.20 -47.73 -3.09
C HIS A 131 -42.46 -49.06 -3.84
N VAL A 132 -41.59 -49.39 -4.79
CA VAL A 132 -41.29 -50.78 -5.15
C VAL A 132 -39.78 -50.93 -5.32
N ALA A 133 -39.19 -51.91 -4.63
CA ALA A 133 -37.80 -52.29 -4.79
C ALA A 133 -37.71 -53.80 -5.07
N LEU A 134 -37.06 -54.16 -6.17
CA LEU A 134 -36.58 -55.50 -6.51
C LEU A 134 -35.25 -55.33 -7.24
N GLY A 135 -34.26 -56.15 -6.94
CA GLY A 135 -33.02 -56.27 -7.71
C GLY A 135 -32.57 -57.73 -7.71
N PHE A 136 -31.46 -58.06 -8.37
CA PHE A 136 -30.51 -59.10 -7.94
C PHE A 136 -29.26 -59.14 -8.85
N SER A 137 -28.23 -59.85 -8.34
CA SER A 137 -27.09 -60.47 -9.06
C SER A 137 -26.21 -59.59 -9.95
N SER A 138 -25.08 -59.21 -9.36
CA SER A 138 -23.72 -59.35 -9.92
C SER A 138 -23.54 -60.32 -11.09
N GLU A 139 -22.57 -60.00 -11.96
CA GLU A 139 -21.46 -60.94 -12.23
C GLU A 139 -20.16 -60.16 -12.50
N LEU A 140 -19.02 -60.81 -12.32
CA LEU A 140 -17.68 -60.23 -12.42
C LEU A 140 -16.79 -61.26 -13.11
N ASP A 141 -16.10 -60.87 -14.17
CA ASP A 141 -15.04 -61.68 -14.76
C ASP A 141 -13.95 -60.75 -15.31
N GLY A 142 -12.71 -61.22 -15.37
CA GLY A 142 -11.57 -60.40 -15.80
C GLY A 142 -10.51 -61.23 -16.52
N ALA A 143 -9.32 -60.67 -16.73
CA ALA A 143 -8.02 -61.33 -16.52
C ALA A 143 -6.84 -60.72 -17.33
N VAL A 144 -5.65 -60.88 -16.72
CA VAL A 144 -4.37 -61.29 -17.35
C VAL A 144 -3.35 -60.23 -17.88
N PHE A 145 -2.30 -60.05 -17.04
CA PHE A 145 -0.84 -59.90 -17.30
C PHE A 145 -0.27 -58.70 -18.09
N ALA A 146 1.03 -58.34 -17.97
CA ALA A 146 2.02 -58.37 -16.85
C ALA A 146 3.40 -57.87 -17.34
N ASN A 147 4.28 -57.47 -16.40
CA ASN A 147 5.74 -57.24 -16.54
C ASN A 147 6.15 -56.04 -17.42
N LEU A 148 7.21 -55.28 -17.13
CA LEU A 148 8.51 -55.66 -16.52
C LEU A 148 8.96 -54.75 -15.37
N THR A 149 9.81 -55.31 -14.50
CA THR A 149 10.63 -54.63 -13.47
C THR A 149 12.08 -55.14 -13.56
N ASN A 150 13.04 -54.36 -13.06
CA ASN A 150 14.13 -54.76 -12.13
C ASN A 150 15.34 -53.80 -12.19
N PHE A 151 16.21 -53.94 -11.19
CA PHE A 151 17.53 -53.33 -10.98
C PHE A 151 17.55 -51.89 -10.44
N ASP A 152 18.15 -51.61 -9.28
CA ASP A 152 18.42 -52.46 -8.10
C ASP A 152 18.72 -51.54 -6.89
N ASP A 153 18.50 -52.01 -5.66
CA ASP A 153 18.91 -51.34 -4.41
C ASP A 153 20.29 -51.83 -3.94
N GLU A 154 21.14 -50.92 -3.45
CA GLU A 154 21.93 -51.04 -2.20
C GLU A 154 23.00 -49.92 -2.11
N ASP A 155 22.74 -48.89 -1.28
CA ASP A 155 23.61 -48.64 -0.12
C ASP A 155 22.83 -47.87 0.97
N PHE A 156 23.21 -48.05 2.24
CA PHE A 156 22.28 -47.88 3.36
C PHE A 156 22.50 -46.63 4.24
N ALA A 157 21.41 -46.19 4.85
CA ALA A 157 21.25 -44.94 5.60
C ALA A 157 22.37 -44.56 6.60
N ASN A 158 22.65 -43.25 6.68
CA ASN A 158 23.08 -42.58 7.91
C ASN A 158 22.65 -41.09 7.92
N ALA A 159 22.62 -40.50 9.12
CA ALA A 159 22.20 -39.12 9.42
C ALA A 159 20.72 -38.77 9.13
N LEU A 160 19.91 -38.85 10.19
CA LEU A 160 18.61 -38.18 10.32
C LEU A 160 18.61 -37.35 11.62
N PHE A 161 17.63 -36.46 11.77
CA PHE A 161 17.51 -35.33 12.71
C PHE A 161 18.29 -34.08 12.26
N SER A 162 17.68 -32.89 12.25
CA SER A 162 16.40 -32.46 12.85
C SER A 162 15.47 -31.68 11.90
N VAL A 163 14.40 -31.09 12.47
CA VAL A 163 13.35 -30.23 11.85
C VAL A 163 12.09 -30.98 11.36
N VAL A 164 10.94 -30.29 11.50
CA VAL A 164 9.53 -30.66 11.23
C VAL A 164 8.90 -31.72 12.15
N ALA A 165 8.09 -31.26 13.11
CA ALA A 165 6.71 -31.72 13.33
C ALA A 165 5.98 -30.84 14.36
N SER A 166 4.98 -30.06 13.93
CA SER A 166 4.05 -29.39 14.84
C SER A 166 2.66 -29.12 14.24
N GLU A 167 1.96 -30.18 13.83
CA GLU A 167 0.49 -30.19 13.85
C GLU A 167 -0.03 -31.63 14.00
N GLY A 168 -0.39 -32.01 15.23
CA GLY A 168 -0.60 -33.40 15.62
C GLY A 168 -2.04 -33.72 15.98
N TYR A 169 -2.78 -34.34 15.05
CA TYR A 169 -3.94 -35.17 15.36
C TYR A 169 -4.12 -36.31 14.35
N ARG A 170 -3.46 -37.45 14.59
CA ARG A 170 -3.89 -38.77 14.11
C ARG A 170 -3.48 -39.84 15.12
N VAL A 171 -4.39 -40.80 15.33
CA VAL A 171 -4.22 -41.88 16.31
C VAL A 171 -3.36 -42.98 15.73
N SER A 172 -2.36 -43.43 16.48
CA SER A 172 -1.58 -44.63 16.18
C SER A 172 -2.36 -45.89 16.55
N VAL A 173 -2.41 -46.84 15.63
CA VAL A 173 -2.87 -48.22 15.89
C VAL A 173 -1.81 -49.15 15.29
N GLU A 174 -1.16 -49.94 16.14
CA GLU A 174 -0.24 -51.00 15.72
C GLU A 174 -1.04 -52.16 15.10
N GLN A 175 -0.46 -52.84 14.11
CA GLN A 175 -1.10 -54.00 13.47
C GLN A 175 -0.06 -55.05 13.07
N GLU A 176 -0.10 -56.19 13.76
CA GLU A 176 0.56 -57.47 13.46
C GLU A 176 -0.45 -58.59 13.87
N PRO A 177 -0.35 -59.84 13.35
CA PRO A 177 -1.55 -60.48 12.78
C PRO A 177 -2.02 -61.80 13.50
N PRO A 178 -2.72 -62.76 12.86
CA PRO A 178 -4.16 -62.69 12.63
C PRO A 178 -4.95 -63.93 13.14
N SER A 179 -6.24 -63.78 13.54
CA SER A 179 -7.15 -64.94 13.70
C SER A 179 -8.67 -64.63 13.65
N SER A 180 -9.39 -65.49 12.92
CA SER A 180 -10.81 -65.91 13.03
C SER A 180 -11.97 -64.97 13.47
N VAL A 181 -12.85 -64.66 12.50
CA VAL A 181 -14.34 -64.87 12.43
C VAL A 181 -15.19 -65.11 13.72
N PRO A 182 -16.51 -64.77 13.74
CA PRO A 182 -17.12 -63.43 13.84
C PRO A 182 -18.20 -63.35 14.97
N CYS A 183 -18.88 -62.20 15.18
CA CYS A 183 -20.34 -62.18 15.48
C CYS A 183 -21.00 -60.78 15.40
N ASP A 184 -22.34 -60.79 15.49
CA ASP A 184 -23.31 -59.69 15.32
C ASP A 184 -23.58 -58.82 16.58
N SER A 185 -24.51 -57.85 16.40
CA SER A 185 -25.41 -57.23 17.40
C SER A 185 -24.87 -56.05 18.22
N GLN A 186 -25.68 -55.17 18.82
CA GLN A 186 -26.91 -54.42 18.43
C GLN A 186 -27.22 -53.45 19.61
N ALA A 187 -28.10 -52.46 19.41
CA ALA A 187 -28.61 -51.51 20.43
C ALA A 187 -27.54 -50.56 21.05
N GLN A 188 -27.75 -49.26 21.23
CA GLN A 188 -28.85 -48.48 21.83
C GLN A 188 -28.93 -48.48 23.38
N VAL A 189 -29.43 -47.34 23.87
CA VAL A 189 -29.93 -47.03 25.22
C VAL A 189 -28.94 -46.34 26.18
N LEU A 190 -29.49 -45.32 26.85
CA LEU A 190 -28.87 -44.40 27.80
C LEU A 190 -28.50 -45.10 29.11
N TYR A 191 -27.57 -44.53 29.89
CA TYR A 191 -27.98 -43.68 31.03
C TYR A 191 -26.81 -42.88 31.61
N SER A 192 -27.14 -41.73 32.21
CA SER A 192 -26.24 -40.96 33.07
C SER A 192 -26.32 -41.46 34.52
N LEU A 193 -25.21 -41.38 35.26
CA LEU A 193 -25.19 -40.91 36.65
C LEU A 193 -23.76 -40.71 37.18
N SER A 194 -23.65 -39.94 38.26
CA SER A 194 -22.41 -39.53 38.93
C SER A 194 -22.42 -39.96 40.40
N GLY A 195 -21.29 -40.42 40.95
CA GLY A 195 -21.14 -40.59 42.41
C GLY A 195 -19.98 -41.52 42.80
N ALA A 196 -19.06 -41.05 43.64
CA ALA A 196 -17.86 -41.78 44.07
C ALA A 196 -18.10 -42.70 45.30
N GLY A 197 -17.15 -43.59 45.59
CA GLY A 197 -17.13 -44.41 46.81
C GLY A 197 -15.79 -45.10 47.14
N ASP A 198 -15.32 -44.84 48.36
CA ASP A 198 -14.56 -45.70 49.30
C ASP A 198 -13.03 -46.00 49.23
N LEU A 199 -12.45 -46.04 50.45
CA LEU A 199 -11.07 -46.21 50.96
C LEU A 199 -11.15 -46.44 52.51
N PRO A 200 -10.09 -46.67 53.33
CA PRO A 200 -8.64 -46.82 53.07
C PRO A 200 -8.12 -48.25 53.44
N PRO A 201 -7.44 -48.65 54.57
CA PRO A 201 -6.84 -47.98 55.76
C PRO A 201 -5.34 -48.29 56.09
N THR A 202 -4.69 -47.38 56.84
CA THR A 202 -3.42 -47.55 57.65
C THR A 202 -2.10 -47.86 56.89
N ILE A 203 -0.90 -47.44 57.33
CA ILE A 203 -0.27 -47.26 58.67
C ILE A 203 0.41 -45.87 58.85
N MET A 204 0.79 -45.48 60.09
CA MET A 204 1.29 -44.13 60.45
C MET A 204 2.27 -44.15 61.65
N ALA A 205 3.29 -43.25 61.69
CA ALA A 205 4.13 -42.94 62.87
C ALA A 205 5.13 -41.77 62.61
N THR A 206 5.49 -40.80 63.50
CA THR A 206 4.91 -40.21 64.74
C THR A 206 5.64 -38.85 65.04
N VAL A 207 5.12 -38.02 65.96
CA VAL A 207 5.78 -36.89 66.71
C VAL A 207 5.87 -35.52 65.99
N THR A 208 5.33 -34.39 66.48
CA THR A 208 4.33 -34.10 67.56
C THR A 208 3.60 -32.75 67.33
N TYR A 209 2.43 -32.56 67.95
CA TYR A 209 1.69 -31.29 68.05
C TYR A 209 0.97 -31.19 69.42
N ASN A 210 0.38 -30.04 69.76
CA ASN A 210 -0.56 -29.79 70.86
C ASN A 210 -1.46 -28.58 70.48
N ASN A 211 -2.76 -28.42 70.84
CA ASN A 211 -3.90 -29.29 71.23
C ASN A 211 -5.16 -28.36 71.37
N SER A 212 -6.47 -28.72 71.45
CA SER A 212 -7.20 -30.01 71.46
C SER A 212 -8.73 -29.83 71.17
N ARG A 213 -9.40 -30.92 70.71
CA ARG A 213 -10.79 -31.36 71.05
C ARG A 213 -12.10 -30.68 70.53
N ILE A 214 -12.94 -31.54 69.90
CA ILE A 214 -14.44 -31.73 70.02
C ILE A 214 -15.37 -30.64 69.41
N GLY A 215 -16.49 -30.94 68.70
CA GLY A 215 -17.00 -32.23 68.16
C GLY A 215 -18.50 -32.22 67.70
N THR A 216 -18.88 -33.22 66.87
CA THR A 216 -20.22 -33.84 66.59
C THR A 216 -21.45 -33.09 66.01
N GLU A 217 -22.04 -33.70 64.96
CA GLU A 217 -23.51 -33.81 64.62
C GLU A 217 -24.33 -32.57 64.12
N SER A 218 -25.44 -32.69 63.33
CA SER A 218 -25.95 -33.79 62.45
C SER A 218 -27.08 -33.35 61.45
N THR A 219 -27.15 -34.02 60.29
CA THR A 219 -28.34 -34.37 59.44
C THR A 219 -29.35 -33.37 58.79
N ARG A 220 -29.71 -33.70 57.52
CA ARG A 220 -31.05 -33.61 56.84
C ARG A 220 -31.63 -32.21 56.46
N SER A 221 -32.52 -32.06 55.45
CA SER A 221 -32.87 -32.90 54.27
C SER A 221 -33.81 -32.22 53.24
N VAL A 222 -33.49 -32.36 51.93
CA VAL A 222 -34.34 -32.86 50.81
C VAL A 222 -35.74 -32.24 50.50
N SER A 223 -36.04 -32.11 49.20
CA SER A 223 -37.38 -32.03 48.52
C SER A 223 -38.26 -30.77 48.68
N SER A 224 -39.12 -30.39 47.72
CA SER A 224 -39.17 -30.67 46.26
C SER A 224 -40.23 -29.78 45.54
N THR A 225 -40.27 -29.86 44.20
CA THR A 225 -41.45 -29.73 43.31
C THR A 225 -42.28 -28.43 43.27
N GLN A 226 -42.22 -27.80 42.08
CA GLN A 226 -43.29 -27.11 41.32
C GLN A 226 -44.67 -27.84 41.31
N PRO A 227 -45.75 -27.29 40.70
CA PRO A 227 -45.91 -26.01 39.99
C PRO A 227 -47.09 -25.14 40.48
N GLY A 228 -47.27 -23.95 39.91
CA GLY A 228 -48.48 -23.11 40.13
C GLY A 228 -48.57 -21.94 39.14
N SER A 229 -49.70 -21.84 38.43
CA SER A 229 -49.95 -20.87 37.37
C SER A 229 -50.36 -19.47 37.86
N LEU A 230 -50.07 -18.48 37.02
CA LEU A 230 -50.85 -17.28 36.65
C LEU A 230 -52.38 -17.36 36.93
N PRO A 231 -53.14 -16.22 37.01
CA PRO A 231 -52.83 -14.88 36.44
C PRO A 231 -53.23 -13.63 37.30
N HIS A 232 -53.07 -12.45 36.68
CA HIS A 232 -53.76 -11.16 36.89
C HIS A 232 -53.52 -10.27 38.13
N ASP A 233 -52.86 -9.13 37.87
CA ASP A 233 -53.42 -7.77 37.93
C ASP A 233 -54.43 -7.42 39.04
N GLY A 234 -54.02 -6.57 40.00
CA GLY A 234 -54.85 -6.26 41.18
C GLY A 234 -54.52 -5.01 42.00
N ASN A 235 -53.96 -3.96 41.39
CA ASN A 235 -54.02 -2.53 41.78
C ASN A 235 -54.11 -2.05 43.27
N LEU A 236 -53.23 -1.08 43.58
CA LEU A 236 -53.44 0.13 44.41
C LEU A 236 -53.46 0.09 45.98
N GLN A 237 -52.50 0.85 46.53
CA GLN A 237 -52.62 1.82 47.63
C GLN A 237 -52.98 1.40 49.07
N THR A 238 -52.04 1.64 50.00
CA THR A 238 -52.17 2.35 51.31
C THR A 238 -50.77 2.41 51.98
N SER A 239 -50.38 3.32 52.88
CA SER A 239 -51.01 4.53 53.46
C SER A 239 -49.95 5.59 53.91
N SER A 240 -50.42 6.71 54.47
CA SER A 240 -49.80 7.58 55.52
C SER A 240 -48.32 7.37 55.96
N SER A 241 -47.45 8.38 56.02
CA SER A 241 -47.30 9.35 57.14
C SER A 241 -47.46 8.74 58.56
N TRP A 242 -46.57 8.96 59.52
CA TRP A 242 -46.42 10.20 60.32
C TRP A 242 -45.02 10.30 60.96
N HIS A 243 -44.59 11.51 61.30
CA HIS A 243 -43.39 11.79 62.12
C HIS A 243 -43.79 12.74 63.28
N PRO A 244 -43.54 12.38 64.55
CA PRO A 244 -43.53 13.32 65.67
C PRO A 244 -42.09 13.68 66.09
N ALA A 245 -41.95 14.82 66.77
CA ALA A 245 -40.73 15.29 67.43
C ALA A 245 -40.86 15.02 68.97
N SER A 246 -40.03 15.51 69.90
CA SER A 246 -39.11 16.66 69.87
C SER A 246 -37.96 16.60 70.88
N MET A 247 -37.13 17.65 70.86
CA MET A 247 -35.87 17.78 71.61
C MET A 247 -36.07 18.33 73.03
N PHE A 248 -35.18 17.95 73.95
CA PHE A 248 -34.68 18.84 75.00
C PHE A 248 -33.18 18.58 75.21
N GLY A 249 -32.28 19.58 75.20
CA GLY A 249 -32.44 20.98 74.74
C GLY A 249 -31.17 21.41 74.02
N SER A 250 -31.25 22.18 72.93
CA SER A 250 -31.97 23.45 72.87
C SER A 250 -33.09 23.52 71.82
N SER A 251 -34.30 23.89 72.28
CA SER A 251 -35.41 24.48 71.50
C SER A 251 -35.96 23.74 70.24
N GLY A 252 -36.67 22.63 70.47
CA GLY A 252 -38.06 22.37 70.00
C GLY A 252 -38.48 22.25 68.51
N ASP A 253 -39.09 21.10 68.17
CA ASP A 253 -40.35 20.94 67.38
C ASP A 253 -40.38 21.27 65.84
N ILE A 254 -41.27 20.80 64.92
CA ILE A 254 -42.29 19.70 64.83
C ILE A 254 -42.71 19.39 63.35
N LEU A 255 -43.16 18.15 63.03
CA LEU A 255 -43.95 17.70 61.83
C LEU A 255 -43.33 17.77 60.39
N GLY A 256 -43.91 17.05 59.38
CA GLY A 256 -43.77 17.51 57.96
C GLY A 256 -43.86 16.63 56.66
N ILE A 257 -44.52 15.47 56.60
CA ILE A 257 -45.33 14.93 55.45
C ILE A 257 -45.07 15.32 53.92
N ARG A 258 -44.94 14.29 53.05
CA ARG A 258 -45.36 14.09 51.61
C ARG A 258 -44.77 14.85 50.36
N THR A 259 -44.45 14.02 49.35
CA THR A 259 -44.73 14.05 47.88
C THR A 259 -44.81 15.36 47.03
N GLY A 260 -43.95 15.42 45.99
CA GLY A 260 -44.35 15.49 44.57
C GLY A 260 -44.76 16.85 43.95
N GLY A 261 -45.02 16.84 42.63
CA GLY A 261 -45.65 17.95 41.89
C GLY A 261 -44.92 18.41 40.62
N ARG A 262 -45.64 18.47 39.48
CA ARG A 262 -45.23 19.17 38.24
C ARG A 262 -46.00 20.49 38.12
N GLY A 263 -45.45 21.47 37.38
CA GLY A 263 -46.23 22.58 36.80
C GLY A 263 -45.31 23.78 36.44
N LEU A 264 -44.98 24.03 35.17
CA LEU A 264 -45.80 24.66 34.12
C LEU A 264 -46.21 26.12 34.42
N PHE A 265 -45.72 27.05 33.60
CA PHE A 265 -46.58 28.01 32.88
C PHE A 265 -45.89 28.56 31.61
N ARG A 266 -46.61 28.51 30.48
CA ARG A 266 -46.41 29.31 29.25
C ARG A 266 -47.61 30.27 29.12
N PRO A 267 -47.47 31.45 28.48
CA PRO A 267 -47.84 31.61 27.05
C PRO A 267 -46.74 32.39 26.26
N TYR A 268 -46.63 32.45 24.92
CA TYR A 268 -47.58 32.81 23.83
C TYR A 268 -48.17 34.23 23.99
N HIS A 269 -48.39 35.13 23.01
CA HIS A 269 -48.22 35.26 21.52
C HIS A 269 -48.40 36.78 21.21
N ASP A 270 -47.99 37.46 20.10
CA ASP A 270 -47.13 37.21 18.92
C ASP A 270 -46.86 38.57 18.18
N TRP A 271 -46.78 38.60 16.82
CA TRP A 271 -46.98 39.73 15.87
C TRP A 271 -45.77 40.51 15.27
N ALA A 272 -45.22 39.94 14.18
CA ALA A 272 -45.14 40.50 12.80
C ALA A 272 -44.33 41.78 12.40
N ALA A 273 -43.51 41.59 11.33
CA ALA A 273 -43.41 42.39 10.06
C ALA A 273 -42.11 43.15 9.68
N PHE A 274 -41.47 42.66 8.58
CA PHE A 274 -40.80 43.37 7.46
C PHE A 274 -39.94 44.65 7.65
N TYR A 275 -38.63 44.59 7.30
CA TYR A 275 -38.11 44.97 5.96
C TYR A 275 -36.62 44.55 5.78
N ALA A 276 -35.93 44.98 4.72
CA ALA A 276 -34.70 44.35 4.18
C ALA A 276 -33.38 45.18 4.27
N SER A 277 -32.28 44.52 3.85
CA SER A 277 -30.92 44.97 3.43
C SER A 277 -30.72 46.46 3.00
N PRO A 278 -29.48 47.05 3.02
CA PRO A 278 -28.23 46.40 2.53
C PRO A 278 -26.84 46.87 3.08
N ILE A 279 -25.76 46.22 2.59
CA ILE A 279 -24.37 46.72 2.31
C ILE A 279 -23.52 47.37 3.44
N GLY A 280 -22.26 46.94 3.56
CA GLY A 280 -21.18 47.78 4.13
C GLY A 280 -19.89 47.05 4.54
N GLY A 281 -18.85 47.06 3.69
CA GLY A 281 -17.51 46.56 4.05
C GLY A 281 -16.55 47.66 4.53
N ARG A 282 -15.52 47.31 5.30
CA ARG A 282 -14.39 48.21 5.64
C ARG A 282 -13.05 47.47 5.76
N VAL A 283 -12.02 48.11 5.20
CA VAL A 283 -10.61 47.78 5.41
C VAL A 283 -10.13 48.38 6.74
N LEU A 284 -9.29 47.64 7.48
CA LEU A 284 -8.39 48.21 8.48
C LEU A 284 -7.06 47.44 8.46
N ALA A 285 -5.96 48.18 8.45
CA ALA A 285 -4.61 47.63 8.52
C ALA A 285 -3.89 48.23 9.73
N THR A 286 -3.23 47.39 10.53
CA THR A 286 -2.47 47.82 11.71
C THR A 286 -1.15 47.08 11.76
N ARG A 287 -0.04 47.82 11.82
CA ARG A 287 1.31 47.25 12.02
C ARG A 287 1.51 46.91 13.50
N HIS A 288 2.22 45.82 13.78
CA HIS A 288 3.02 45.72 15.01
C HIS A 288 4.44 45.20 14.71
N ARG A 289 5.40 45.70 15.48
CA ARG A 289 6.79 45.22 15.53
C ARG A 289 7.03 44.51 16.86
N SER A 290 7.69 43.36 16.80
CA SER A 290 8.44 42.73 17.89
C SER A 290 9.42 41.77 17.20
N ILE A 291 10.68 42.17 17.01
CA ILE A 291 11.80 41.96 17.94
C ILE A 291 12.07 40.46 18.15
N ILE A 292 13.26 40.04 17.72
CA ILE A 292 13.74 38.65 17.71
C ILE A 292 14.56 38.41 18.98
N GLU A 293 14.22 37.38 19.75
CA GLU A 293 15.12 36.76 20.73
C GLU A 293 14.62 35.34 21.08
N GLY A 294 15.52 34.44 21.48
CA GLY A 294 15.16 33.20 22.17
C GLY A 294 14.57 32.01 21.37
N HIS A 295 15.21 31.55 20.29
CA HIS A 295 14.89 30.23 19.72
C HIS A 295 15.58 29.08 20.47
N SER A 296 14.80 28.34 21.27
CA SER A 296 15.14 27.00 21.78
C SER A 296 13.88 26.27 22.29
N GLY A 297 13.43 25.24 21.59
CA GLY A 297 12.33 24.36 22.01
C GLY A 297 10.94 24.73 21.44
N MET A 298 10.61 24.19 20.27
CA MET A 298 9.23 24.11 19.76
C MET A 298 9.02 22.78 19.00
N SER A 299 8.59 21.75 19.73
CA SER A 299 7.98 20.52 19.17
C SER A 299 6.71 20.09 19.92
N HIS A 300 6.30 20.88 20.93
CA HIS A 300 5.07 20.76 21.69
C HIS A 300 4.55 22.18 21.98
N ILE A 301 3.34 22.29 22.52
CA ILE A 301 2.58 23.56 22.67
C ILE A 301 2.06 24.12 21.33
N VAL A 302 1.39 23.27 20.55
CA VAL A 302 0.08 23.69 20.01
C VAL A 302 -0.93 23.39 21.13
N PRO A 303 -1.64 24.38 21.69
CA PRO A 303 -2.66 24.11 22.70
C PRO A 303 -3.75 23.18 22.18
N GLU A 304 -4.28 22.30 23.02
CA GLU A 304 -5.33 21.35 22.61
C GLU A 304 -6.60 22.08 22.11
N SER A 305 -6.90 23.24 22.68
CA SER A 305 -7.96 24.13 22.19
C SER A 305 -7.69 24.72 20.79
N VAL A 306 -6.42 24.81 20.35
CA VAL A 306 -6.06 25.24 19.00
C VAL A 306 -6.12 24.05 18.03
N LYS A 307 -5.69 22.85 18.45
CA LYS A 307 -5.96 21.61 17.68
C LYS A 307 -7.45 21.43 17.43
N GLN A 308 -8.27 21.57 18.46
CA GLN A 308 -9.73 21.45 18.36
C GLN A 308 -10.40 22.63 17.63
N ALA A 309 -9.79 23.81 17.57
CA ALA A 309 -10.29 24.93 16.77
C ALA A 309 -9.94 24.79 15.27
N VAL A 310 -8.83 24.13 14.93
CA VAL A 310 -8.46 23.82 13.53
C VAL A 310 -9.18 22.57 13.03
N MET A 311 -9.40 21.56 13.88
CA MET A 311 -10.21 20.36 13.60
C MET A 311 -11.68 20.53 14.08
N GLY A 312 -12.21 21.74 14.00
CA GLY A 312 -13.42 22.16 14.71
C GLY A 312 -14.65 22.39 13.83
N GLY A 313 -15.36 21.33 13.45
CA GLY A 313 -16.65 21.48 12.75
C GLY A 313 -17.40 20.17 12.49
N HIS A 314 -18.52 19.97 13.20
CA HIS A 314 -19.47 18.85 13.07
C HIS A 314 -18.93 17.49 13.58
N GLY A 315 -19.74 16.78 14.39
CA GLY A 315 -19.28 15.64 15.20
C GLY A 315 -18.94 14.34 14.45
N GLY A 316 -19.07 14.32 13.11
CA GLY A 316 -18.82 13.14 12.29
C GLY A 316 -17.34 12.77 12.23
N SER A 317 -16.46 13.69 11.79
CA SER A 317 -15.04 13.42 11.53
C SER A 317 -14.25 12.91 12.73
N GLN A 318 -14.64 13.28 13.96
CA GLN A 318 -13.98 12.82 15.18
C GLN A 318 -14.47 11.45 15.68
N ALA A 319 -15.59 10.89 15.17
CA ALA A 319 -16.22 9.69 15.70
C ALA A 319 -15.26 8.48 15.78
N LYS A 320 -14.39 8.30 14.78
CA LYS A 320 -13.39 7.23 14.79
C LYS A 320 -12.28 7.48 15.82
N ALA A 321 -11.82 8.72 15.98
CA ALA A 321 -10.82 9.09 16.99
C ALA A 321 -11.37 8.89 18.41
N THR A 322 -12.61 9.30 18.67
CA THR A 322 -13.31 9.07 19.94
C THR A 322 -13.47 7.58 20.26
N GLN A 323 -13.75 6.74 19.25
CA GLN A 323 -13.79 5.29 19.42
C GLN A 323 -12.41 4.68 19.72
N LEU A 324 -11.35 5.15 19.05
CA LEU A 324 -9.98 4.67 19.26
C LEU A 324 -9.46 5.04 20.65
N ALA A 325 -9.78 6.23 21.17
CA ALA A 325 -9.33 6.72 22.48
C ALA A 325 -9.65 5.77 23.65
N ALA A 326 -10.69 4.94 23.56
CA ALA A 326 -11.01 3.91 24.55
C ALA A 326 -9.99 2.75 24.61
N ASN A 327 -9.05 2.69 23.67
CA ASN A 327 -7.98 1.68 23.55
C ASN A 327 -6.58 2.32 23.50
N THR A 328 -6.47 3.66 23.63
CA THR A 328 -5.21 4.41 23.57
C THR A 328 -4.70 4.69 24.98
N VAL A 329 -3.41 4.47 25.23
CA VAL A 329 -2.76 4.74 26.52
C VAL A 329 -1.50 5.57 26.28
N GLU A 330 -1.37 6.68 27.00
CA GLU A 330 -0.18 7.55 26.98
C GLU A 330 0.66 7.31 28.26
N PRO A 331 1.86 6.69 28.17
CA PRO A 331 2.74 6.52 29.32
C PRO A 331 3.30 7.85 29.81
N THR A 332 3.31 8.07 31.13
CA THR A 332 3.87 9.28 31.75
C THR A 332 4.88 8.93 32.85
N LYS A 333 5.69 9.90 33.27
CA LYS A 333 6.61 9.78 34.42
C LYS A 333 5.93 9.32 35.74
N ASP A 334 4.62 9.47 35.84
CA ASP A 334 3.82 9.13 37.01
C ASP A 334 3.20 7.71 36.92
N THR A 335 3.21 7.11 35.71
CA THR A 335 2.97 5.67 35.50
C THR A 335 4.19 4.83 35.93
N ARG A 336 4.03 3.50 36.06
CA ARG A 336 5.12 2.58 36.44
C ARG A 336 5.06 1.35 35.55
N ILE A 337 6.22 0.77 35.25
CA ILE A 337 6.31 -0.48 34.49
C ILE A 337 5.68 -1.61 35.32
N THR A 338 4.85 -2.40 34.65
CA THR A 338 4.18 -3.58 35.20
C THR A 338 4.40 -4.78 34.29
N SER A 339 4.03 -5.97 34.77
CA SER A 339 3.59 -7.06 33.89
C SER A 339 2.28 -6.70 33.17
N ASP A 340 1.87 -7.49 32.16
CA ASP A 340 0.55 -7.33 31.52
C ASP A 340 -0.59 -7.58 32.52
N TRP A 341 -0.38 -8.45 33.52
CA TRP A 341 -1.30 -8.65 34.65
C TRP A 341 -1.19 -7.55 35.74
N GLY A 342 -0.50 -6.44 35.48
CA GLY A 342 -0.52 -5.22 36.30
C GLY A 342 0.34 -5.24 37.56
N THR A 343 1.25 -6.21 37.73
CA THR A 343 2.18 -6.24 38.88
C THR A 343 3.37 -5.32 38.61
N LYS A 344 3.61 -4.34 39.48
CA LYS A 344 4.72 -3.38 39.35
C LYS A 344 6.07 -4.05 39.50
N GLN A 345 7.01 -3.67 38.63
CA GLN A 345 8.37 -4.21 38.62
C GLN A 345 9.36 -3.25 39.31
N ASN A 346 10.40 -3.82 39.94
CA ASN A 346 11.45 -3.08 40.65
C ASN A 346 12.77 -2.97 39.87
N SER A 347 12.98 -3.83 38.87
CA SER A 347 14.03 -3.74 37.85
C SER A 347 13.46 -4.14 36.49
N THR A 348 14.08 -3.68 35.41
CA THR A 348 13.80 -4.09 34.03
C THR A 348 14.99 -4.72 33.31
N ASP A 349 16.12 -4.77 34.01
CA ASP A 349 17.46 -4.85 33.42
C ASP A 349 18.20 -6.13 33.86
N ASP A 350 17.73 -6.76 34.94
CA ASP A 350 18.18 -8.04 35.47
C ASP A 350 17.06 -9.09 35.40
N TRP A 351 17.40 -10.31 34.98
CA TRP A 351 16.63 -11.52 35.26
C TRP A 351 16.90 -11.96 36.70
N LEU A 352 15.90 -12.46 37.42
CA LEU A 352 16.09 -13.09 38.74
C LEU A 352 17.11 -14.23 38.66
N LYS A 353 18.22 -14.10 39.39
CA LYS A 353 19.39 -14.98 39.30
C LYS A 353 19.99 -15.23 40.67
N VAL A 354 20.63 -16.38 40.84
CA VAL A 354 21.49 -16.63 42.02
C VAL A 354 22.74 -15.75 41.86
N THR A 355 22.99 -14.81 42.77
CA THR A 355 24.17 -13.93 42.68
C THR A 355 24.62 -13.47 44.06
N THR A 356 25.92 -13.21 44.19
CA THR A 356 26.52 -12.39 45.25
C THR A 356 27.13 -11.14 44.62
N GLU A 357 27.81 -10.31 45.42
CA GLU A 357 28.55 -9.13 44.92
C GLU A 357 29.72 -9.54 44.00
N ASP A 358 30.41 -10.65 44.32
CA ASP A 358 31.60 -11.13 43.59
C ASP A 358 31.30 -12.22 42.52
N HIS A 359 30.09 -12.80 42.49
CA HIS A 359 29.80 -13.98 41.67
C HIS A 359 28.37 -14.02 41.11
N THR A 360 28.25 -14.13 39.78
CA THR A 360 26.98 -14.38 39.08
C THR A 360 26.80 -15.87 38.84
N GLY A 361 25.68 -16.43 39.31
CA GLY A 361 25.20 -17.77 39.03
C GLY A 361 24.00 -17.79 38.07
N PRO A 362 23.24 -18.90 38.00
CA PRO A 362 22.20 -19.11 36.98
C PRO A 362 20.96 -18.21 37.18
N MET A 363 20.31 -17.89 36.06
CA MET A 363 18.96 -17.33 36.01
C MET A 363 17.93 -18.36 36.47
N LEU A 364 16.85 -17.91 37.10
CA LEU A 364 15.80 -18.76 37.66
C LEU A 364 14.55 -18.79 36.78
N LEU A 365 14.02 -19.99 36.55
CA LEU A 365 12.80 -20.22 35.77
C LEU A 365 11.54 -19.68 36.47
N GLU A 366 11.57 -19.47 37.78
CA GLU A 366 10.43 -18.93 38.53
C GLU A 366 10.09 -17.48 38.15
N ASP A 367 11.03 -16.73 37.54
CA ASP A 367 10.83 -15.34 37.12
C ASP A 367 9.64 -15.20 36.15
N GLY A 368 8.53 -14.67 36.66
CA GLY A 368 7.33 -14.45 35.87
C GLY A 368 7.47 -13.29 34.88
N PHE A 369 8.18 -12.23 35.27
CA PHE A 369 8.23 -10.99 34.49
C PHE A 369 9.22 -11.09 33.33
N ALA A 370 10.42 -11.62 33.56
CA ALA A 370 11.39 -11.83 32.49
C ALA A 370 10.83 -12.79 31.42
N ARG A 371 10.17 -13.88 31.84
CA ARG A 371 9.47 -14.79 30.91
C ARG A 371 8.32 -14.13 30.16
N GLU A 372 7.47 -13.34 30.82
CA GLU A 372 6.37 -12.62 30.14
C GLU A 372 6.93 -11.64 29.09
N LYS A 373 7.92 -10.82 29.47
CA LYS A 373 8.56 -9.83 28.58
C LYS A 373 9.17 -10.47 27.33
N ILE A 374 9.85 -11.61 27.48
CA ILE A 374 10.41 -12.37 26.33
C ILE A 374 9.30 -13.06 25.52
N HIS A 375 8.34 -13.72 26.16
CA HIS A 375 7.21 -14.37 25.47
C HIS A 375 6.36 -13.37 24.64
N ARG A 376 6.20 -12.14 25.13
CA ARG A 376 5.56 -11.05 24.38
C ARG A 376 6.38 -10.59 23.18
N PHE A 377 7.71 -10.53 23.30
CA PHE A 377 8.64 -10.19 22.22
C PHE A 377 8.67 -11.27 21.11
N ASP A 378 8.81 -12.54 21.51
CA ASP A 378 8.87 -13.70 20.61
C ASP A 378 7.60 -13.87 19.75
N HIS A 379 6.49 -13.25 20.16
CA HIS A 379 5.19 -13.32 19.49
C HIS A 379 4.68 -11.95 18.98
N GLU A 380 5.55 -10.95 18.82
CA GLU A 380 5.18 -9.66 18.20
C GLU A 380 4.83 -9.76 16.69
N ARG A 381 5.20 -10.84 16.01
CA ARG A 381 5.08 -10.97 14.54
C ARG A 381 3.83 -11.77 14.16
N ILE A 382 2.93 -11.12 13.43
CA ILE A 382 1.84 -11.76 12.69
C ILE A 382 2.24 -11.95 11.22
N PRO A 383 1.56 -12.84 10.46
CA PRO A 383 1.78 -12.96 9.02
C PRO A 383 1.59 -11.62 8.30
N GLU A 384 2.37 -11.40 7.24
CA GLU A 384 2.15 -10.24 6.36
C GLU A 384 0.94 -10.44 5.44
N ARG A 385 0.54 -9.40 4.71
CA ARG A 385 -0.42 -9.55 3.62
C ARG A 385 0.32 -10.21 2.45
N VAL A 386 -0.21 -11.30 1.89
CA VAL A 386 0.42 -12.05 0.77
C VAL A 386 0.81 -11.14 -0.42
N VAL A 387 -0.02 -10.12 -0.67
CA VAL A 387 0.24 -8.99 -1.57
C VAL A 387 0.04 -7.68 -0.81
N HIS A 388 0.65 -6.59 -1.29
CA HIS A 388 0.58 -5.27 -0.65
C HIS A 388 1.13 -5.25 0.79
N ALA A 389 2.15 -6.07 1.08
CA ALA A 389 2.74 -6.24 2.40
C ALA A 389 3.39 -4.94 2.90
N ARG A 390 4.31 -4.37 2.11
CA ARG A 390 4.90 -3.04 2.34
C ARG A 390 3.85 -1.94 2.14
N GLY A 391 3.82 -0.95 3.02
CA GLY A 391 2.89 0.18 2.92
C GLY A 391 2.98 1.23 4.04
N ALA A 392 2.07 2.21 3.97
CA ALA A 392 1.90 3.30 4.93
C ALA A 392 0.41 3.70 4.99
N GLY A 393 -0.08 4.14 6.15
CA GLY A 393 -1.47 4.53 6.31
C GLY A 393 -1.66 5.75 7.21
N ALA A 394 -2.74 6.49 6.96
CA ALA A 394 -3.11 7.68 7.72
C ALA A 394 -4.63 7.84 7.81
N PHE A 395 -5.08 8.60 8.81
CA PHE A 395 -6.47 9.00 8.99
C PHE A 395 -6.78 10.27 8.21
N GLY A 396 -8.06 10.46 7.94
CA GLY A 396 -8.55 11.63 7.23
C GLY A 396 -10.05 11.81 7.32
N THR A 397 -10.56 12.64 6.41
CA THR A 397 -11.98 12.96 6.27
C THR A 397 -12.38 12.88 4.79
N PHE A 398 -13.52 12.24 4.53
CA PHE A 398 -14.24 12.35 3.26
C PHE A 398 -15.40 13.34 3.41
N ARG A 399 -15.54 14.23 2.42
CA ARG A 399 -16.56 15.28 2.35
C ARG A 399 -17.27 15.20 1.01
N LEU A 400 -18.59 15.03 1.02
CA LEU A 400 -19.40 15.12 -0.19
C LEU A 400 -19.66 16.59 -0.55
N HIS A 401 -19.63 16.92 -1.83
CA HIS A 401 -19.90 18.27 -2.37
C HIS A 401 -21.14 18.30 -3.25
N GLU A 402 -21.42 17.21 -3.97
CA GLU A 402 -22.59 17.04 -4.81
C GLU A 402 -23.34 15.76 -4.39
N SER A 403 -24.59 15.92 -3.97
CA SER A 403 -25.52 14.83 -3.66
C SER A 403 -25.95 14.13 -4.94
N ILE A 404 -25.99 12.79 -4.96
CA ILE A 404 -26.36 11.99 -6.16
C ILE A 404 -27.53 11.00 -5.95
N PRO A 405 -28.69 11.48 -5.44
CA PRO A 405 -29.85 10.62 -5.14
C PRO A 405 -30.53 10.05 -6.38
N GLU A 406 -30.22 10.58 -7.57
CA GLU A 406 -30.61 9.98 -8.84
C GLU A 406 -29.81 8.71 -9.19
N LEU A 407 -28.67 8.47 -8.52
CA LEU A 407 -27.78 7.33 -8.77
C LEU A 407 -27.74 6.31 -7.63
N SER A 408 -27.71 6.77 -6.37
CA SER A 408 -27.53 5.92 -5.18
C SER A 408 -28.44 6.35 -4.03
N SER A 409 -28.87 5.40 -3.20
CA SER A 409 -29.53 5.67 -1.91
C SER A 409 -28.53 5.83 -0.74
N ALA A 410 -27.23 5.58 -0.97
CA ALA A 410 -26.22 5.58 0.09
C ALA A 410 -26.08 6.96 0.76
N GLY A 411 -26.26 7.03 2.10
CA GLY A 411 -26.22 8.30 2.84
C GLY A 411 -24.88 9.04 2.70
N VAL A 412 -23.76 8.30 2.62
CA VAL A 412 -22.41 8.85 2.35
C VAL A 412 -22.26 9.49 0.95
N LEU A 413 -23.18 9.22 0.02
CA LEU A 413 -23.24 9.81 -1.32
C LEU A 413 -24.42 10.78 -1.52
N ASN A 414 -25.19 11.06 -0.46
CA ASN A 414 -26.37 11.92 -0.52
C ASN A 414 -26.35 13.09 0.48
N ASP A 415 -25.73 12.96 1.64
CA ASP A 415 -25.61 14.05 2.61
C ASP A 415 -24.29 14.84 2.41
N THR A 416 -24.40 16.11 2.04
CA THR A 416 -23.27 17.04 1.85
C THR A 416 -22.91 17.83 3.12
N SER A 417 -23.52 17.52 4.27
CA SER A 417 -23.26 18.15 5.57
C SER A 417 -22.46 17.27 6.53
N ARG A 418 -22.49 15.94 6.34
CA ARG A 418 -21.63 15.00 7.09
C ARG A 418 -20.17 15.07 6.67
N GLU A 419 -19.30 15.04 7.67
CA GLU A 419 -17.89 14.67 7.51
C GLU A 419 -17.73 13.20 7.87
N THR A 420 -17.32 12.36 6.92
CA THR A 420 -17.15 10.91 7.16
C THR A 420 -15.69 10.62 7.52
N PRO A 421 -15.38 10.05 8.71
CA PRO A 421 -14.02 9.63 9.03
C PRO A 421 -13.52 8.57 8.06
N VAL A 422 -12.24 8.61 7.70
CA VAL A 422 -11.61 7.57 6.88
C VAL A 422 -10.26 7.13 7.40
N PHE A 423 -9.84 5.95 6.95
CA PHE A 423 -8.45 5.50 6.98
C PHE A 423 -8.03 5.05 5.58
N LEU A 424 -6.92 5.58 5.06
CA LEU A 424 -6.35 5.20 3.76
C LEU A 424 -4.99 4.55 3.98
N ARG A 425 -4.81 3.34 3.44
CA ARG A 425 -3.51 2.66 3.34
C ARG A 425 -3.03 2.64 1.90
N PHE A 426 -1.82 3.17 1.69
CA PHE A 426 -1.04 3.00 0.48
C PHE A 426 -0.05 1.83 0.63
N SER A 427 0.38 1.26 -0.50
CA SER A 427 1.29 0.12 -0.53
C SER A 427 1.85 -0.11 -1.93
N THR A 428 2.96 -0.86 -2.05
CA THR A 428 3.35 -1.57 -3.28
C THR A 428 2.45 -2.81 -3.46
N VAL A 429 2.79 -3.80 -4.31
CA VAL A 429 2.11 -5.10 -4.43
C VAL A 429 3.04 -6.27 -4.10
N LEU A 430 4.17 -6.34 -4.80
CA LEU A 430 5.01 -7.55 -4.87
C LEU A 430 5.88 -7.70 -3.61
N GLY A 431 6.45 -6.59 -3.16
CA GLY A 431 7.42 -6.57 -2.06
C GLY A 431 6.85 -6.93 -0.69
N SER A 432 7.60 -7.76 0.04
CA SER A 432 7.35 -8.08 1.46
C SER A 432 7.55 -6.87 2.37
N ARG A 433 7.11 -6.92 3.65
CA ARG A 433 7.01 -5.75 4.55
C ARG A 433 8.26 -4.87 4.65
N GLY A 434 9.44 -5.47 4.50
CA GLY A 434 10.74 -4.78 4.54
C GLY A 434 11.23 -4.18 3.22
N SER A 435 10.50 -4.32 2.12
CA SER A 435 10.90 -3.78 0.81
C SER A 435 10.89 -2.24 0.78
N ALA A 436 11.54 -1.67 -0.23
CA ALA A 436 11.57 -0.23 -0.44
C ALA A 436 10.24 0.34 -1.01
N ASP A 437 9.97 1.61 -0.69
CA ASP A 437 8.77 2.34 -1.14
C ASP A 437 8.81 2.80 -2.62
N THR A 438 9.98 2.91 -3.24
CA THR A 438 10.20 3.58 -4.55
C THR A 438 10.40 2.63 -5.74
N VAL A 439 10.25 1.32 -5.56
CA VAL A 439 10.35 0.31 -6.63
C VAL A 439 9.35 0.55 -7.78
N ARG A 440 9.63 -0.02 -8.98
CA ARG A 440 8.65 -0.11 -10.07
C ARG A 440 7.62 -1.17 -9.70
N ASP A 441 6.42 -0.72 -9.33
CA ASP A 441 5.31 -1.59 -8.94
C ASP A 441 3.98 -0.81 -9.04
N VAL A 442 2.85 -1.52 -9.14
CA VAL A 442 1.54 -0.92 -8.91
C VAL A 442 1.48 -0.43 -7.46
N ARG A 443 0.76 0.67 -7.19
CA ARG A 443 0.50 1.11 -5.82
C ARG A 443 -0.95 0.87 -5.43
N GLY A 444 -1.16 0.20 -4.30
CA GLY A 444 -2.48 0.06 -3.68
C GLY A 444 -3.00 1.38 -3.13
N PHE A 445 -4.31 1.60 -3.25
CA PHE A 445 -5.06 2.75 -2.74
C PHE A 445 -6.28 2.20 -1.99
N ALA A 446 -6.09 1.73 -0.76
CA ALA A 446 -7.14 1.07 0.02
C ALA A 446 -7.77 2.05 1.03
N LEU A 447 -8.96 2.55 0.70
CA LEU A 447 -9.72 3.48 1.53
C LEU A 447 -10.80 2.74 2.33
N LYS A 448 -10.91 3.02 3.62
CA LYS A 448 -12.01 2.61 4.51
C LYS A 448 -12.76 3.86 4.95
N MET A 449 -14.05 3.95 4.62
CA MET A 449 -14.96 4.97 5.15
C MET A 449 -15.75 4.40 6.33
N TYR A 450 -15.67 5.06 7.48
CA TYR A 450 -16.44 4.71 8.67
C TYR A 450 -17.77 5.47 8.62
N THR A 451 -18.77 4.89 7.96
CA THR A 451 -20.07 5.52 7.72
C THR A 451 -21.05 5.21 8.86
N ASP A 452 -22.11 6.01 9.01
CA ASP A 452 -23.19 5.72 9.95
C ASP A 452 -24.00 4.46 9.54
N GLU A 453 -23.92 4.10 8.26
CA GLU A 453 -24.56 2.96 7.61
C GLU A 453 -23.71 1.66 7.64
N GLY A 454 -22.47 1.72 8.14
CA GLY A 454 -21.51 0.60 8.13
C GLY A 454 -20.08 1.02 7.76
N ASN A 455 -19.20 0.05 7.54
CA ASN A 455 -17.92 0.31 6.88
C ASN A 455 -18.09 0.14 5.36
N TRP A 456 -17.64 1.11 4.56
CA TRP A 456 -17.49 0.96 3.12
C TRP A 456 -16.00 1.00 2.77
N ASP A 457 -15.50 -0.03 2.08
CA ASP A 457 -14.12 -0.06 1.59
C ASP A 457 -14.06 0.09 0.07
N ILE A 458 -13.21 1.02 -0.41
CA ILE A 458 -12.79 1.07 -1.82
C ILE A 458 -11.34 0.56 -1.86
N VAL A 459 -11.19 -0.70 -2.25
CA VAL A 459 -9.88 -1.38 -2.30
C VAL A 459 -9.28 -1.22 -3.70
N GLY A 460 -8.75 -0.03 -3.98
CA GLY A 460 -8.27 0.38 -5.31
C GLY A 460 -6.76 0.22 -5.54
N ASN A 461 -6.33 0.63 -6.73
CA ASN A 461 -4.93 0.79 -7.15
C ASN A 461 -4.71 2.17 -7.78
N ASN A 462 -3.46 2.57 -7.99
CA ASN A 462 -3.09 3.81 -8.69
C ASN A 462 -3.09 3.72 -10.23
N ILE A 463 -3.44 2.53 -10.76
CA ILE A 463 -3.64 2.22 -12.18
C ILE A 463 -5.13 1.85 -12.36
N PRO A 464 -5.83 2.26 -13.43
CA PRO A 464 -7.28 2.06 -13.58
C PRO A 464 -7.69 0.65 -14.04
N VAL A 465 -6.72 -0.25 -14.31
CA VAL A 465 -6.92 -1.61 -14.82
C VAL A 465 -6.10 -2.63 -14.02
N PHE A 466 -6.27 -3.92 -14.32
CA PHE A 466 -5.51 -5.02 -13.73
C PHE A 466 -4.92 -5.99 -14.77
N PHE A 467 -4.01 -6.87 -14.34
CA PHE A 467 -3.27 -7.79 -15.23
C PHE A 467 -4.08 -8.97 -15.80
N ILE A 468 -5.24 -9.28 -15.20
CA ILE A 468 -6.00 -10.51 -15.45
C ILE A 468 -7.50 -10.22 -15.40
N GLN A 469 -8.29 -11.01 -16.13
CA GLN A 469 -9.75 -10.87 -16.15
C GLN A 469 -10.45 -11.62 -15.03
N ASP A 470 -9.97 -12.82 -14.68
CA ASP A 470 -10.62 -13.77 -13.76
C ASP A 470 -9.77 -13.95 -12.50
N ALA A 471 -10.38 -13.82 -11.31
CA ALA A 471 -9.70 -14.00 -10.03
C ALA A 471 -9.02 -15.39 -9.85
N MET A 472 -9.47 -16.42 -10.58
CA MET A 472 -8.83 -17.74 -10.64
C MET A 472 -7.41 -17.70 -11.27
N LYS A 473 -6.97 -16.56 -11.79
CA LYS A 473 -5.60 -16.32 -12.29
C LYS A 473 -4.76 -15.41 -11.38
N PHE A 474 -5.32 -15.00 -10.23
CA PHE A 474 -4.63 -14.16 -9.26
C PHE A 474 -3.41 -14.84 -8.61
N PRO A 475 -3.47 -16.13 -8.20
CA PRO A 475 -2.28 -16.81 -7.69
C PRO A 475 -1.16 -16.88 -8.73
N ASP A 476 -1.50 -17.18 -10.00
CA ASP A 476 -0.54 -17.37 -11.08
C ASP A 476 0.22 -16.08 -11.40
N VAL A 477 -0.47 -14.95 -11.58
CA VAL A 477 0.20 -13.66 -11.87
C VAL A 477 0.99 -13.14 -10.67
N ILE A 478 0.54 -13.40 -9.44
CA ILE A 478 1.27 -13.03 -8.22
C ILE A 478 2.49 -13.93 -8.01
N HIS A 479 2.41 -15.23 -8.28
CA HIS A 479 3.58 -16.12 -8.25
C HIS A 479 4.59 -15.76 -9.34
N ALA A 480 4.12 -15.34 -10.52
CA ALA A 480 4.98 -14.92 -11.62
C ALA A 480 5.81 -13.66 -11.30
N GLY A 481 5.23 -12.68 -10.59
CA GLY A 481 5.93 -11.45 -10.18
C GLY A 481 6.45 -11.42 -8.74
N LYS A 482 6.27 -12.51 -7.98
CA LYS A 482 6.93 -12.68 -6.68
C LYS A 482 8.36 -13.18 -6.91
N PRO A 483 9.26 -13.04 -5.92
CA PRO A 483 10.61 -13.59 -5.99
C PRO A 483 10.53 -15.11 -6.29
N GLU A 484 11.40 -15.61 -7.15
CA GLU A 484 11.22 -16.93 -7.74
C GLU A 484 11.36 -18.07 -6.71
N PRO A 485 10.52 -19.12 -6.78
CA PRO A 485 10.34 -20.05 -5.67
C PRO A 485 11.54 -20.96 -5.37
N HIS A 486 12.59 -20.90 -6.20
CA HIS A 486 13.80 -21.69 -6.04
C HIS A 486 14.93 -20.97 -5.29
N ASN A 487 14.86 -19.63 -5.16
CA ASN A 487 15.93 -18.80 -4.58
C ASN A 487 15.44 -17.54 -3.81
N GLU A 488 14.15 -17.20 -3.88
CA GLU A 488 13.54 -15.95 -3.36
C GLU A 488 14.16 -14.65 -3.95
N VAL A 489 14.49 -14.67 -5.25
CA VAL A 489 15.03 -13.52 -6.01
C VAL A 489 14.17 -13.25 -7.25
N PRO A 490 13.91 -11.98 -7.65
CA PRO A 490 14.29 -10.72 -7.01
C PRO A 490 13.22 -10.21 -6.04
N GLN A 491 13.65 -9.52 -4.97
CA GLN A 491 12.73 -8.86 -4.05
C GLN A 491 12.11 -7.60 -4.69
N ALA A 492 10.78 -7.55 -4.73
CA ALA A 492 9.98 -6.37 -5.09
C ALA A 492 10.23 -5.76 -6.48
N GLN A 493 10.53 -6.59 -7.49
CA GLN A 493 10.84 -6.18 -8.86
C GLN A 493 10.16 -7.14 -9.86
N SER A 494 9.66 -6.63 -10.99
CA SER A 494 9.17 -7.43 -12.12
C SER A 494 10.25 -7.82 -13.13
N ALA A 495 11.47 -7.31 -12.96
CA ALA A 495 12.64 -7.52 -13.81
C ALA A 495 13.26 -8.93 -13.63
N HIS A 496 12.54 -9.98 -14.05
CA HIS A 496 13.00 -11.37 -14.06
C HIS A 496 12.15 -12.27 -14.98
N ASN A 497 12.66 -13.48 -15.26
CA ASN A 497 12.12 -14.41 -16.25
C ASN A 497 10.63 -14.76 -16.06
N ASN A 498 10.24 -15.21 -14.85
CA ASN A 498 8.87 -15.71 -14.61
C ASN A 498 7.77 -14.67 -14.85
N PHE A 499 8.02 -13.40 -14.50
CA PHE A 499 7.03 -12.33 -14.70
C PHE A 499 6.78 -12.13 -16.20
N TRP A 500 7.84 -12.01 -16.98
CA TRP A 500 7.74 -11.66 -18.40
C TRP A 500 7.31 -12.84 -19.30
N ASP A 501 7.58 -14.10 -18.94
CA ASP A 501 6.93 -15.24 -19.61
C ASP A 501 5.41 -15.23 -19.36
N PHE A 502 4.95 -14.98 -18.13
CA PHE A 502 3.52 -14.84 -17.86
C PHE A 502 2.90 -13.69 -18.68
N MET A 503 3.55 -12.52 -18.74
CA MET A 503 3.08 -11.38 -19.53
C MET A 503 2.98 -11.70 -21.04
N TYR A 504 3.90 -12.50 -21.58
CA TYR A 504 3.83 -12.94 -22.98
C TYR A 504 2.73 -13.98 -23.22
N MET A 505 2.67 -15.02 -22.37
CA MET A 505 1.79 -16.18 -22.47
C MET A 505 0.33 -15.83 -22.15
N HIS A 506 0.10 -14.87 -21.26
CA HIS A 506 -1.22 -14.43 -20.81
C HIS A 506 -1.56 -13.03 -21.33
N SER A 507 -1.79 -12.94 -22.65
CA SER A 507 -1.97 -11.67 -23.37
C SER A 507 -3.06 -10.71 -22.84
N GLU A 508 -4.00 -11.15 -21.98
CA GLU A 508 -4.90 -10.26 -21.20
C GLU A 508 -4.14 -9.14 -20.48
N ALA A 509 -2.93 -9.44 -20.00
CA ALA A 509 -2.06 -8.51 -19.28
C ALA A 509 -1.48 -7.38 -20.14
N THR A 510 -1.64 -7.42 -21.47
CA THR A 510 -0.97 -6.52 -22.42
C THR A 510 -1.26 -5.04 -22.17
N HIS A 511 -2.48 -4.69 -21.78
CA HIS A 511 -2.78 -3.31 -21.39
C HIS A 511 -2.10 -2.93 -20.07
N MET A 512 -2.10 -3.83 -19.09
CA MET A 512 -1.59 -3.55 -17.74
C MET A 512 -0.08 -3.40 -17.68
N TYR A 513 0.70 -4.23 -18.39
CA TYR A 513 2.16 -4.06 -18.36
C TYR A 513 2.62 -2.76 -19.03
N MET A 514 1.86 -2.20 -19.99
CA MET A 514 2.15 -0.87 -20.54
C MET A 514 2.02 0.23 -19.48
N TRP A 515 1.00 0.16 -18.62
CA TRP A 515 0.92 1.01 -17.43
C TRP A 515 2.08 0.73 -16.46
N ALA A 516 2.47 -0.54 -16.29
CA ALA A 516 3.57 -0.93 -15.39
C ALA A 516 4.94 -0.40 -15.82
N MET A 517 5.20 -0.29 -17.13
CA MET A 517 6.44 0.27 -17.68
C MET A 517 6.43 1.81 -17.76
N SER A 518 5.26 2.44 -17.70
CA SER A 518 5.16 3.89 -17.59
C SER A 518 5.65 4.42 -16.25
N ASP A 519 5.82 5.74 -16.14
CA ASP A 519 6.14 6.45 -14.90
C ASP A 519 5.13 6.23 -13.76
N ARG A 520 3.89 5.82 -14.07
CA ARG A 520 2.79 5.68 -13.11
C ARG A 520 3.10 4.70 -11.97
N THR A 521 4.05 3.78 -12.16
CA THR A 521 4.50 2.79 -11.16
C THR A 521 5.79 3.18 -10.43
N ILE A 522 6.32 4.38 -10.69
CA ILE A 522 7.37 5.01 -9.89
C ILE A 522 6.92 6.42 -9.44
N PRO A 523 5.75 6.58 -8.79
CA PRO A 523 5.24 7.88 -8.37
C PRO A 523 6.23 8.57 -7.42
N ARG A 524 6.31 9.91 -7.45
CA ARG A 524 7.15 10.74 -6.57
C ARG A 524 6.65 10.74 -5.13
N SER A 525 5.35 10.54 -4.94
CA SER A 525 4.70 10.43 -3.63
C SER A 525 3.37 9.73 -3.78
N TYR A 526 2.93 9.01 -2.74
CA TYR A 526 1.53 8.57 -2.62
C TYR A 526 0.54 9.74 -2.77
N ARG A 527 0.96 10.95 -2.37
CA ARG A 527 0.19 12.21 -2.44
C ARG A 527 0.09 12.82 -3.84
N MET A 528 0.79 12.24 -4.83
CA MET A 528 0.91 12.73 -6.20
C MET A 528 0.62 11.61 -7.22
N MET A 529 -0.33 10.73 -6.90
CA MET A 529 -0.86 9.70 -7.80
C MET A 529 -2.38 9.64 -7.72
N GLN A 530 -3.02 9.19 -8.80
CA GLN A 530 -4.44 8.85 -8.80
C GLN A 530 -4.71 7.59 -7.98
N GLY A 531 -5.98 7.36 -7.65
CA GLY A 531 -6.50 6.09 -7.15
C GLY A 531 -7.76 5.71 -7.93
N PHE A 532 -7.96 4.41 -8.16
CA PHE A 532 -9.07 3.90 -8.96
C PHE A 532 -9.66 2.66 -8.30
N GLY A 533 -10.98 2.50 -8.33
CA GLY A 533 -11.65 1.27 -7.89
C GLY A 533 -11.34 0.04 -8.75
N VAL A 534 -10.79 0.27 -9.97
CA VAL A 534 -10.48 -0.71 -11.04
C VAL A 534 -11.72 -1.47 -11.53
N ASN A 535 -12.32 -2.28 -10.67
CA ASN A 535 -13.50 -3.07 -10.99
C ASN A 535 -14.73 -2.18 -11.25
N THR A 536 -15.70 -2.74 -11.97
CA THR A 536 -17.01 -2.10 -12.14
C THR A 536 -17.90 -2.43 -10.96
N TYR A 537 -18.39 -1.40 -10.28
CA TYR A 537 -19.37 -1.52 -9.19
C TYR A 537 -20.75 -1.07 -9.69
N THR A 538 -21.77 -1.12 -8.83
CA THR A 538 -23.10 -0.60 -9.14
C THR A 538 -23.56 0.39 -8.07
N LEU A 539 -24.33 1.40 -8.48
CA LEU A 539 -25.13 2.26 -7.61
C LEU A 539 -26.61 1.97 -7.86
N THR A 540 -27.41 1.98 -6.80
CA THR A 540 -28.86 1.77 -6.85
C THR A 540 -29.56 2.86 -6.06
N ASN A 541 -30.52 3.58 -6.67
CA ASN A 541 -31.24 4.67 -6.02
C ASN A 541 -32.53 4.21 -5.30
N ASP A 542 -33.22 5.14 -4.63
CA ASP A 542 -34.47 4.90 -3.89
C ASP A 542 -35.63 4.35 -4.74
N LYS A 543 -35.56 4.48 -6.08
CA LYS A 543 -36.54 3.90 -7.01
C LYS A 543 -36.20 2.46 -7.41
N GLY A 544 -35.04 1.94 -7.00
CA GLY A 544 -34.49 0.67 -7.45
C GLY A 544 -33.90 0.73 -8.86
N GLU A 545 -33.52 1.90 -9.38
CA GLU A 545 -32.86 2.03 -10.69
C GLU A 545 -31.34 1.82 -10.53
N ARG A 546 -30.76 0.89 -11.31
CA ARG A 546 -29.33 0.54 -11.25
C ARG A 546 -28.48 1.30 -12.28
N HIS A 547 -27.31 1.72 -11.84
CA HIS A 547 -26.25 2.31 -12.66
C HIS A 547 -24.94 1.57 -12.42
N PHE A 548 -24.13 1.37 -13.46
CA PHE A 548 -22.75 0.89 -13.33
C PHE A 548 -21.81 2.07 -13.04
N VAL A 549 -20.78 1.85 -12.21
CA VAL A 549 -19.85 2.90 -11.78
C VAL A 549 -18.39 2.43 -11.75
N LYS A 550 -17.46 3.32 -12.15
CA LYS A 550 -16.03 3.26 -11.78
C LYS A 550 -15.72 4.39 -10.80
N PHE A 551 -15.01 4.09 -9.72
CA PHE A 551 -14.59 5.08 -8.70
C PHE A 551 -13.19 5.65 -9.02
N HIS A 552 -13.03 6.96 -8.85
CA HIS A 552 -11.81 7.72 -9.17
C HIS A 552 -11.40 8.65 -8.01
N PHE A 553 -10.09 8.78 -7.79
CA PHE A 553 -9.45 9.73 -6.89
C PHE A 553 -8.37 10.49 -7.67
N THR A 554 -8.53 11.80 -7.84
CA THR A 554 -7.57 12.65 -8.58
C THR A 554 -6.86 13.61 -7.64
N PRO A 555 -5.52 13.53 -7.47
CA PRO A 555 -4.78 14.35 -6.51
C PRO A 555 -4.82 15.83 -6.90
N GLU A 556 -5.02 16.71 -5.91
CA GLU A 556 -4.97 18.16 -6.16
C GLU A 556 -3.56 18.68 -6.41
N LEU A 557 -2.56 17.96 -5.88
CA LEU A 557 -1.13 18.19 -6.15
C LEU A 557 -0.69 17.69 -7.53
N GLY A 558 -1.60 17.15 -8.35
CA GLY A 558 -1.31 16.59 -9.67
C GLY A 558 -0.64 15.22 -9.63
N VAL A 559 -0.46 14.60 -10.80
CA VAL A 559 0.25 13.30 -10.95
C VAL A 559 1.72 13.55 -11.26
N HIS A 560 2.62 13.00 -10.44
CA HIS A 560 4.07 13.23 -10.56
C HIS A 560 4.88 11.99 -10.18
N SER A 561 5.99 11.78 -10.89
CA SER A 561 6.78 10.54 -10.82
C SER A 561 8.28 10.77 -10.68
N LEU A 562 9.01 9.74 -10.24
CA LEU A 562 10.46 9.68 -10.25
C LEU A 562 10.97 9.34 -11.66
N VAL A 563 12.27 9.51 -11.91
CA VAL A 563 12.95 8.83 -13.03
C VAL A 563 13.60 7.53 -12.54
N TRP A 564 13.92 6.58 -13.43
CA TRP A 564 14.24 5.22 -12.98
C TRP A 564 15.51 5.10 -12.11
N ASP A 565 16.62 5.73 -12.53
CA ASP A 565 17.86 5.77 -11.74
C ASP A 565 17.66 6.43 -10.36
N GLU A 566 16.83 7.48 -10.28
CA GLU A 566 16.44 8.11 -9.02
C GLU A 566 15.63 7.16 -8.13
N ALA A 567 14.68 6.43 -8.69
CA ALA A 567 13.81 5.50 -7.98
C ALA A 567 14.59 4.31 -7.39
N LEU A 568 15.54 3.77 -8.16
CA LEU A 568 16.49 2.74 -7.72
C LEU A 568 17.47 3.27 -6.66
N LYS A 569 18.08 4.45 -6.89
CA LYS A 569 18.97 5.08 -5.91
C LYS A 569 18.24 5.36 -4.60
N LEU A 570 16.99 5.84 -4.63
CA LEU A 570 16.15 6.01 -3.43
C LEU A 570 15.85 4.68 -2.72
N ALA A 571 15.64 3.58 -3.45
CA ALA A 571 15.30 2.30 -2.84
C ALA A 571 16.38 1.79 -1.88
N GLY A 572 17.67 2.09 -2.16
CA GLY A 572 18.78 1.82 -1.25
C GLY A 572 19.13 2.96 -0.28
N GLN A 573 18.89 4.23 -0.66
CA GLN A 573 19.27 5.40 0.14
C GLN A 573 18.23 5.78 1.21
N ASP A 574 16.95 5.53 0.96
CA ASP A 574 15.83 5.81 1.86
C ASP A 574 14.63 4.89 1.51
N PRO A 575 14.66 3.59 1.88
CA PRO A 575 13.59 2.64 1.58
C PRO A 575 12.21 3.03 2.18
N ASP A 576 12.19 3.97 3.12
CA ASP A 576 10.98 4.54 3.73
C ASP A 576 10.54 5.90 3.12
N PHE A 577 11.07 6.28 1.96
CA PHE A 577 10.86 7.61 1.35
C PHE A 577 9.39 8.02 1.23
N HIS A 578 8.49 7.15 0.76
CA HIS A 578 7.06 7.49 0.62
C HIS A 578 6.29 7.45 1.93
N ARG A 579 6.62 6.51 2.83
CA ARG A 579 6.10 6.49 4.20
C ARG A 579 6.43 7.78 4.94
N LYS A 580 7.67 8.26 4.82
CA LYS A 580 8.15 9.52 5.39
C LYS A 580 7.56 10.75 4.70
N ASP A 581 7.46 10.76 3.37
CA ASP A 581 6.83 11.85 2.62
C ASP A 581 5.34 12.03 2.95
N LEU A 582 4.61 10.95 3.24
CA LEU A 582 3.24 11.03 3.77
C LEU A 582 3.23 11.58 5.21
N TYR A 583 4.05 11.02 6.10
CA TYR A 583 4.07 11.37 7.52
C TYR A 583 4.50 12.83 7.75
N GLU A 584 5.63 13.24 7.16
CA GLU A 584 6.18 14.60 7.24
C GLU A 584 5.23 15.64 6.66
N ALA A 585 4.53 15.34 5.56
CA ALA A 585 3.55 16.24 4.98
C ALA A 585 2.37 16.49 5.93
N ILE A 586 1.86 15.45 6.59
CA ILE A 586 0.77 15.58 7.57
C ILE A 586 1.23 16.35 8.83
N GLU A 587 2.40 16.04 9.40
CA GLU A 587 2.93 16.80 10.55
C GLU A 587 3.22 18.28 10.19
N SER A 588 3.58 18.56 8.93
CA SER A 588 3.79 19.92 8.42
C SER A 588 2.49 20.66 8.04
N GLY A 589 1.31 20.10 8.31
CA GLY A 589 0.01 20.67 7.92
C GLY A 589 -0.25 20.69 6.40
N CYS A 590 0.59 20.04 5.61
CA CYS A 590 0.51 19.93 4.16
C CYS A 590 -0.38 18.73 3.75
N PHE A 591 -1.61 18.72 4.27
CA PHE A 591 -2.58 17.63 4.12
C PHE A 591 -2.83 17.29 2.64
N PRO A 592 -2.56 16.05 2.18
CA PRO A 592 -2.84 15.67 0.81
C PRO A 592 -4.34 15.51 0.56
N LYS A 593 -4.78 15.95 -0.62
CA LYS A 593 -6.17 16.00 -1.06
C LYS A 593 -6.36 15.31 -2.40
N TRP A 594 -7.48 14.62 -2.56
CA TRP A 594 -7.95 14.06 -3.82
C TRP A 594 -9.42 14.44 -4.04
N LYS A 595 -9.74 14.87 -5.25
CA LYS A 595 -11.13 14.92 -5.71
C LYS A 595 -11.64 13.50 -5.91
N PHE A 596 -12.72 13.12 -5.23
CA PHE A 596 -13.44 11.88 -5.47
C PHE A 596 -14.41 12.07 -6.64
N GLY A 597 -14.44 11.11 -7.56
CA GLY A 597 -15.29 11.16 -8.74
C GLY A 597 -15.77 9.79 -9.22
N VAL A 598 -16.80 9.85 -10.06
CA VAL A 598 -17.50 8.69 -10.61
C VAL A 598 -17.62 8.79 -12.12
N GLN A 599 -17.27 7.73 -12.85
CA GLN A 599 -17.78 7.50 -14.20
C GLN A 599 -19.04 6.65 -14.08
N VAL A 600 -20.12 7.03 -14.76
CA VAL A 600 -21.45 6.43 -14.54
C VAL A 600 -22.09 6.04 -15.86
N LEU A 601 -22.63 4.82 -15.91
CA LEU A 601 -23.42 4.32 -17.03
C LEU A 601 -24.79 3.82 -16.53
N PRO A 602 -25.92 4.25 -17.14
CA PRO A 602 -27.21 3.61 -16.89
C PRO A 602 -27.19 2.18 -17.44
N GLU A 603 -27.87 1.26 -16.77
CA GLU A 603 -27.88 -0.18 -17.07
C GLU A 603 -28.19 -0.51 -18.55
N SER A 604 -29.04 0.27 -19.21
CA SER A 604 -29.38 0.11 -20.63
C SER A 604 -28.21 0.24 -21.61
N ARG A 605 -27.06 0.79 -21.18
CA ARG A 605 -25.88 1.03 -22.03
C ARG A 605 -24.75 0.01 -21.84
N GLU A 606 -24.94 -1.02 -21.00
CA GLU A 606 -23.93 -2.02 -20.63
C GLU A 606 -23.15 -2.58 -21.83
N HIS A 607 -23.84 -2.87 -22.93
CA HIS A 607 -23.25 -3.55 -24.09
C HIS A 607 -22.84 -2.61 -25.25
N GLU A 608 -22.99 -1.29 -25.13
CA GLU A 608 -22.76 -0.34 -26.25
C GLU A 608 -21.30 -0.19 -26.69
N PHE A 609 -20.34 -0.55 -25.83
CA PHE A 609 -18.91 -0.30 -26.05
C PHE A 609 -18.22 -1.44 -26.83
N ASP A 610 -17.12 -1.14 -27.53
CA ASP A 610 -16.28 -2.15 -28.21
C ASP A 610 -15.72 -3.18 -27.21
N PHE A 611 -15.42 -2.72 -25.99
CA PHE A 611 -14.98 -3.52 -24.85
C PHE A 611 -16.17 -3.96 -23.98
N ASP A 612 -15.93 -4.92 -23.08
CA ASP A 612 -16.89 -5.27 -22.04
C ASP A 612 -16.73 -4.33 -20.84
N ILE A 613 -17.82 -3.76 -20.32
CA ILE A 613 -17.69 -2.83 -19.18
C ILE A 613 -17.35 -3.55 -17.88
N LEU A 614 -17.48 -4.89 -17.83
CA LEU A 614 -17.17 -5.74 -16.69
C LEU A 614 -15.74 -6.32 -16.73
N ASP A 615 -14.95 -6.00 -17.77
CA ASP A 615 -13.57 -6.46 -17.91
C ASP A 615 -12.59 -5.55 -17.15
N ALA A 616 -11.98 -6.08 -16.08
CA ALA A 616 -11.01 -5.38 -15.24
C ALA A 616 -9.69 -5.00 -15.95
N THR A 617 -9.41 -5.56 -17.13
CA THR A 617 -8.29 -5.14 -17.99
C THR A 617 -8.61 -3.89 -18.82
N LYS A 618 -9.82 -3.33 -18.72
CA LYS A 618 -10.30 -2.23 -19.58
C LYS A 618 -10.64 -0.95 -18.80
N VAL A 619 -10.08 0.17 -19.25
CA VAL A 619 -10.57 1.51 -18.88
C VAL A 619 -11.89 1.80 -19.59
N TRP A 620 -12.70 2.67 -18.99
CA TRP A 620 -13.69 3.44 -19.73
C TRP A 620 -13.02 4.77 -20.11
N PRO A 621 -12.75 5.06 -21.40
CA PRO A 621 -12.11 6.32 -21.80
C PRO A 621 -12.92 7.55 -21.36
N GLU A 622 -12.25 8.58 -20.82
CA GLU A 622 -12.92 9.75 -20.24
C GLU A 622 -13.66 10.63 -21.28
N ASP A 623 -13.30 10.52 -22.56
CA ASP A 623 -14.02 11.13 -23.68
C ASP A 623 -15.32 10.39 -24.06
N LEU A 624 -15.46 9.12 -23.66
CA LEU A 624 -16.68 8.32 -23.84
C LEU A 624 -17.57 8.31 -22.59
N VAL A 625 -16.96 8.34 -21.40
CA VAL A 625 -17.65 8.39 -20.09
C VAL A 625 -16.88 9.34 -19.15
N PRO A 626 -17.27 10.62 -19.03
CA PRO A 626 -16.51 11.59 -18.24
C PRO A 626 -16.62 11.33 -16.73
N VAL A 627 -15.56 11.70 -15.98
CA VAL A 627 -15.55 11.65 -14.51
C VAL A 627 -16.33 12.84 -13.94
N ARG A 628 -17.44 12.58 -13.24
CA ARG A 628 -18.13 13.58 -12.41
C ARG A 628 -17.48 13.60 -11.03
N TYR A 629 -16.84 14.72 -10.66
CA TYR A 629 -16.26 14.90 -9.32
C TYR A 629 -17.34 15.36 -8.33
N ILE A 630 -17.57 14.58 -7.27
CA ILE A 630 -18.70 14.77 -6.33
C ILE A 630 -18.26 15.02 -4.88
N GLY A 631 -16.97 14.93 -4.55
CA GLY A 631 -16.47 15.16 -3.18
C GLY A 631 -14.95 15.28 -3.08
N GLU A 632 -14.46 15.44 -1.85
CA GLU A 632 -13.05 15.53 -1.46
C GLU A 632 -12.69 14.43 -0.46
N LEU A 633 -11.49 13.88 -0.63
CA LEU A 633 -10.78 13.08 0.36
C LEU A 633 -9.53 13.85 0.82
N GLU A 634 -9.39 14.06 2.13
CA GLU A 634 -8.24 14.72 2.77
C GLU A 634 -7.64 13.80 3.84
N LEU A 635 -6.30 13.66 3.90
CA LEU A 635 -5.61 12.98 5.02
C LEU A 635 -4.95 14.02 5.93
N ASN A 636 -5.33 14.02 7.21
CA ASN A 636 -5.02 15.11 8.14
C ASN A 636 -4.51 14.65 9.53
N ARG A 637 -4.35 13.33 9.76
CA ARG A 637 -3.78 12.80 11.00
C ARG A 637 -3.00 11.51 10.77
N ASN A 638 -1.77 11.45 11.26
CA ASN A 638 -0.93 10.25 11.25
C ASN A 638 -1.48 9.15 12.18
N VAL A 639 -0.91 7.95 12.06
CA VAL A 639 -1.15 6.86 13.02
C VAL A 639 -0.44 7.12 14.34
N ASP A 640 -1.11 6.77 15.44
CA ASP A 640 -0.55 6.83 16.80
C ASP A 640 0.48 5.70 17.01
N GLU A 641 0.24 4.54 16.37
CA GLU A 641 1.11 3.38 16.40
C GLU A 641 0.93 2.59 15.09
N TYR A 642 2.05 2.28 14.40
CA TYR A 642 1.97 1.65 13.08
C TYR A 642 1.36 0.24 13.11
N PHE A 643 1.63 -0.57 14.14
CA PHE A 643 1.23 -1.98 14.12
C PHE A 643 -0.27 -2.17 14.43
N THR A 644 -0.77 -1.64 15.55
CA THR A 644 -2.21 -1.73 15.89
C THR A 644 -3.13 -1.00 14.91
N GLN A 645 -2.62 -0.06 14.09
CA GLN A 645 -3.41 0.71 13.13
C GLN A 645 -3.10 0.34 11.66
N THR A 646 -1.89 0.58 11.15
CA THR A 646 -1.54 0.31 9.73
C THR A 646 -1.30 -1.17 9.42
N GLU A 647 -0.77 -1.97 10.36
CA GLU A 647 -0.56 -3.39 10.11
C GLU A 647 -1.84 -4.19 10.28
N GLN A 648 -2.60 -3.94 11.36
CA GLN A 648 -3.80 -4.69 11.69
C GLN A 648 -5.08 -4.26 10.94
N VAL A 649 -5.06 -3.17 10.17
CA VAL A 649 -6.21 -2.82 9.32
C VAL A 649 -6.48 -3.91 8.27
N ALA A 650 -7.75 -4.24 8.09
CA ALA A 650 -8.29 -5.14 7.09
C ALA A 650 -9.27 -4.37 6.19
N PHE A 651 -9.04 -4.48 4.88
CA PHE A 651 -9.93 -3.95 3.84
C PHE A 651 -10.54 -5.11 3.07
N CYS A 652 -11.79 -4.99 2.63
CA CYS A 652 -12.47 -6.01 1.85
C CYS A 652 -13.40 -5.37 0.81
N THR A 653 -13.30 -5.78 -0.46
CA THR A 653 -14.23 -5.31 -1.51
C THR A 653 -15.69 -5.65 -1.20
N GLY A 654 -15.93 -6.70 -0.41
CA GLY A 654 -17.26 -7.08 0.09
C GLY A 654 -17.85 -6.14 1.16
N HIS A 655 -17.09 -5.16 1.68
CA HIS A 655 -17.64 -4.12 2.55
C HIS A 655 -18.27 -3.00 1.72
N VAL A 656 -19.56 -3.16 1.39
CA VAL A 656 -20.40 -2.14 0.78
C VAL A 656 -21.55 -1.75 1.72
N VAL A 657 -22.10 -0.55 1.52
CA VAL A 657 -23.25 -0.02 2.26
C VAL A 657 -24.49 0.03 1.36
N PRO A 658 -25.73 0.10 1.91
CA PRO A 658 -26.95 0.18 1.11
C PRO A 658 -26.88 1.29 0.05
N GLY A 659 -27.34 0.99 -1.16
CA GLY A 659 -27.24 1.89 -2.33
C GLY A 659 -25.97 1.73 -3.17
N ILE A 660 -25.01 0.90 -2.73
CA ILE A 660 -23.79 0.50 -3.47
C ILE A 660 -23.78 -1.03 -3.57
N GLY A 661 -23.37 -1.58 -4.71
CA GLY A 661 -23.34 -3.03 -4.94
C GLY A 661 -22.30 -3.48 -5.97
N PHE A 662 -22.38 -4.76 -6.35
CA PHE A 662 -21.42 -5.43 -7.24
C PHE A 662 -21.97 -5.60 -8.65
N SER A 663 -21.05 -5.71 -9.60
CA SER A 663 -21.33 -6.24 -10.95
C SER A 663 -20.78 -7.66 -11.10
N ASP A 664 -21.06 -8.31 -12.23
CA ASP A 664 -20.54 -9.65 -12.56
C ASP A 664 -19.11 -9.63 -13.11
N ASP A 665 -18.34 -8.56 -12.85
CA ASP A 665 -16.88 -8.46 -13.05
C ASP A 665 -16.17 -9.66 -12.39
N PRO A 666 -15.57 -10.58 -13.18
CA PRO A 666 -15.09 -11.86 -12.67
C PRO A 666 -13.82 -11.76 -11.82
N LEU A 667 -13.13 -10.61 -11.82
CA LEU A 667 -12.08 -10.32 -10.86
C LEU A 667 -12.69 -9.87 -9.52
N LEU A 668 -13.68 -8.96 -9.55
CA LEU A 668 -14.37 -8.47 -8.35
C LEU A 668 -15.05 -9.60 -7.56
N GLN A 669 -15.70 -10.53 -8.27
CA GLN A 669 -16.42 -11.65 -7.66
C GLN A 669 -15.50 -12.54 -6.80
N GLY A 670 -14.30 -12.89 -7.30
CA GLY A 670 -13.33 -13.66 -6.50
C GLY A 670 -12.61 -12.85 -5.42
N ARG A 671 -12.42 -11.53 -5.62
CA ARG A 671 -11.89 -10.62 -4.59
C ARG A 671 -12.79 -10.58 -3.36
N ASN A 672 -14.11 -10.56 -3.55
CA ASN A 672 -15.10 -10.57 -2.46
C ASN A 672 -14.98 -11.79 -1.52
N PHE A 673 -14.51 -12.95 -2.01
CA PHE A 673 -14.16 -14.09 -1.17
C PHE A 673 -12.82 -13.89 -0.44
N SER A 674 -11.75 -13.61 -1.19
CA SER A 674 -10.37 -13.66 -0.69
C SER A 674 -10.10 -12.69 0.47
N TYR A 675 -10.68 -11.49 0.45
CA TYR A 675 -10.44 -10.49 1.50
C TYR A 675 -11.06 -10.83 2.87
N PHE A 676 -12.04 -11.74 2.95
CA PHE A 676 -12.49 -12.30 4.24
C PHE A 676 -11.57 -13.44 4.69
N ASP A 677 -11.31 -14.39 3.79
CA ASP A 677 -10.53 -15.61 4.04
C ASP A 677 -9.11 -15.32 4.55
N THR A 678 -8.37 -14.43 3.88
CA THR A 678 -6.98 -14.12 4.24
C THR A 678 -6.80 -13.51 5.64
N GLN A 679 -7.87 -12.99 6.27
CA GLN A 679 -7.76 -12.44 7.63
C GLN A 679 -7.76 -13.54 8.70
N LEU A 680 -8.23 -14.76 8.38
CA LEU A 680 -8.34 -15.86 9.34
C LEU A 680 -6.98 -16.28 9.90
N SER A 681 -5.97 -16.38 9.03
CA SER A 681 -4.57 -16.65 9.42
C SER A 681 -3.81 -15.38 9.79
N ARG A 682 -4.07 -14.24 9.13
CA ARG A 682 -3.34 -12.99 9.33
C ARG A 682 -3.68 -12.25 10.63
N LEU A 683 -4.92 -12.35 11.10
CA LEU A 683 -5.46 -11.59 12.24
C LEU A 683 -6.35 -12.43 13.20
N GLY A 684 -6.87 -13.57 12.74
CA GLY A 684 -7.85 -14.37 13.50
C GLY A 684 -9.30 -13.94 13.25
N ILE A 685 -10.23 -14.84 13.56
CA ILE A 685 -11.67 -14.72 13.19
C ILE A 685 -12.37 -13.45 13.69
N ASN A 686 -12.03 -12.91 14.87
CA ASN A 686 -12.63 -11.69 15.43
C ASN A 686 -11.95 -10.38 14.93
N TRP A 687 -11.26 -10.38 13.79
CA TRP A 687 -10.52 -9.22 13.26
C TRP A 687 -11.32 -7.90 13.12
N GLN A 688 -12.65 -7.99 13.00
CA GLN A 688 -13.58 -6.83 13.00
C GLN A 688 -13.67 -6.12 14.37
N GLU A 689 -13.29 -6.79 15.47
CA GLU A 689 -13.30 -6.21 16.82
C GLU A 689 -12.04 -5.38 17.11
N LEU A 690 -10.98 -5.54 16.29
CA LEU A 690 -9.73 -4.78 16.41
C LEU A 690 -10.01 -3.27 16.26
N PRO A 691 -9.42 -2.39 17.09
CA PRO A 691 -9.85 -0.99 17.19
C PRO A 691 -9.86 -0.22 15.86
N ILE A 692 -8.93 -0.49 14.95
CA ILE A 692 -8.90 0.15 13.63
C ILE A 692 -10.00 -0.36 12.68
N ASN A 693 -10.39 -1.63 12.75
CA ASN A 693 -11.36 -2.25 11.83
C ASN A 693 -12.80 -1.96 12.22
N LYS A 694 -13.07 -1.90 13.53
CA LYS A 694 -14.41 -1.70 14.09
C LYS A 694 -15.17 -0.53 13.43
N PRO A 695 -16.43 -0.69 13.00
CA PRO A 695 -17.23 0.42 12.48
C PRO A 695 -17.62 1.40 13.59
N VAL A 696 -17.96 2.64 13.23
CA VAL A 696 -18.46 3.65 14.19
C VAL A 696 -19.95 3.48 14.50
N CYS A 697 -20.71 2.87 13.60
CA CYS A 697 -22.12 2.53 13.79
C CYS A 697 -22.33 1.34 14.77
N PRO A 698 -23.56 1.11 15.26
CA PRO A 698 -23.89 -0.09 16.02
C PRO A 698 -23.68 -1.39 15.22
N VAL A 699 -23.34 -2.49 15.91
CA VAL A 699 -23.24 -3.84 15.33
C VAL A 699 -24.03 -4.82 16.18
N MET A 700 -25.11 -5.37 15.61
CA MET A 700 -26.02 -6.30 16.29
C MET A 700 -26.31 -7.49 15.40
N ASN A 701 -25.84 -8.68 15.79
CA ASN A 701 -26.05 -9.93 15.06
C ASN A 701 -25.85 -11.14 16.00
N PHE A 702 -25.92 -12.35 15.43
CA PHE A 702 -25.79 -13.62 16.13
C PHE A 702 -24.44 -14.34 15.99
N ASN A 703 -23.40 -13.67 15.46
CA ASN A 703 -22.05 -14.23 15.39
C ASN A 703 -21.41 -14.23 16.80
N ARG A 704 -20.84 -15.35 17.24
CA ARG A 704 -20.33 -15.54 18.61
C ARG A 704 -18.97 -16.23 18.60
N ASP A 705 -18.37 -16.29 19.79
CA ASP A 705 -17.19 -17.07 20.12
C ASP A 705 -15.97 -16.73 19.22
N GLY A 706 -15.17 -17.73 18.85
CA GLY A 706 -13.91 -17.53 18.11
C GLY A 706 -12.74 -17.03 18.97
N ALA A 707 -11.53 -17.11 18.42
CA ALA A 707 -10.32 -16.64 19.10
C ALA A 707 -10.36 -15.12 19.36
N MET A 708 -9.77 -14.69 20.49
CA MET A 708 -9.68 -13.28 20.92
C MET A 708 -11.01 -12.52 20.88
N ARG A 709 -12.09 -13.15 21.34
CA ARG A 709 -13.42 -12.52 21.44
C ARG A 709 -13.45 -11.45 22.53
N HIS A 710 -13.59 -10.18 22.17
CA HIS A 710 -13.68 -9.06 23.12
C HIS A 710 -15.14 -8.69 23.45
N THR A 711 -16.07 -8.78 22.49
CA THR A 711 -17.47 -8.38 22.74
C THR A 711 -18.25 -9.46 23.48
N ILE A 712 -18.56 -9.18 24.76
CA ILE A 712 -19.47 -9.97 25.59
C ILE A 712 -20.93 -9.60 25.27
N SER A 713 -21.66 -10.49 24.60
CA SER A 713 -23.08 -10.30 24.28
C SER A 713 -23.99 -10.86 25.39
N GLN A 714 -24.70 -9.98 26.10
CA GLN A 714 -25.71 -10.40 27.09
C GLN A 714 -26.94 -11.01 26.41
N GLY A 715 -27.49 -12.09 26.98
CA GLY A 715 -28.74 -12.71 26.50
C GLY A 715 -28.91 -14.17 26.87
N LYS A 716 -30.00 -14.79 26.38
CA LYS A 716 -30.28 -16.23 26.46
C LYS A 716 -30.62 -16.86 25.09
N VAL A 717 -30.30 -16.15 24.01
CA VAL A 717 -30.51 -16.57 22.61
C VAL A 717 -29.36 -16.06 21.75
N ASN A 718 -29.00 -16.84 20.75
CA ASN A 718 -27.92 -16.59 19.80
C ASN A 718 -28.32 -17.03 18.37
N TYR A 719 -29.60 -16.85 18.00
CA TYR A 719 -30.15 -17.29 16.72
C TYR A 719 -31.39 -16.48 16.30
N TRP A 720 -31.72 -16.53 15.01
CA TRP A 720 -32.94 -15.98 14.41
C TRP A 720 -33.67 -17.04 13.57
N PRO A 721 -35.01 -17.10 13.55
CA PRO A 721 -35.95 -16.37 14.43
C PRO A 721 -35.93 -16.93 15.86
N ASN A 722 -36.23 -16.08 16.85
CA ASN A 722 -36.29 -16.48 18.26
C ASN A 722 -37.55 -15.96 18.97
N ARG A 723 -37.98 -16.69 20.01
CA ARG A 723 -39.20 -16.45 20.81
C ARG A 723 -39.25 -15.15 21.61
N PHE A 724 -38.23 -14.30 21.51
CA PHE A 724 -38.18 -12.97 22.15
C PHE A 724 -38.18 -11.84 21.11
N GLU A 725 -38.22 -12.18 19.82
CA GLU A 725 -38.08 -11.23 18.69
C GLU A 725 -36.84 -10.34 18.81
N ALA A 726 -35.82 -10.82 19.53
CA ALA A 726 -34.59 -10.08 19.79
C ALA A 726 -33.71 -10.08 18.54
N GLN A 727 -33.21 -8.89 18.16
CA GLN A 727 -32.44 -8.64 16.94
C GLN A 727 -33.16 -9.10 15.66
N PRO A 728 -34.33 -8.51 15.33
CA PRO A 728 -35.00 -8.77 14.07
C PRO A 728 -34.20 -8.18 12.89
N PRO A 729 -34.30 -8.76 11.68
CA PRO A 729 -33.81 -8.13 10.47
C PRO A 729 -34.50 -6.78 10.22
N ALA A 730 -33.73 -5.78 9.79
CA ALA A 730 -34.27 -4.51 9.33
C ALA A 730 -35.06 -4.68 8.01
N SER A 731 -36.07 -3.84 7.80
CA SER A 731 -36.74 -3.67 6.51
C SER A 731 -36.01 -2.67 5.61
N ALA A 732 -36.36 -2.64 4.32
CA ALA A 732 -35.81 -1.65 3.38
C ALA A 732 -36.06 -0.19 3.83
N ALA A 733 -37.19 0.08 4.50
CA ALA A 733 -37.53 1.40 5.05
C ALA A 733 -36.71 1.77 6.30
N GLU A 734 -36.00 0.81 6.90
CA GLU A 734 -35.07 0.98 8.03
C GLU A 734 -33.60 0.96 7.57
N GLY A 735 -33.35 1.05 6.26
CA GLY A 735 -32.00 1.08 5.68
C GLY A 735 -31.34 -0.29 5.52
N ALA A 736 -32.11 -1.38 5.43
CA ALA A 736 -31.54 -2.69 5.12
C ALA A 736 -30.81 -2.71 3.76
N TYR A 737 -29.72 -3.47 3.68
CA TYR A 737 -29.09 -3.78 2.40
C TYR A 737 -30.02 -4.70 1.59
N ILE A 738 -30.31 -4.31 0.34
CA ILE A 738 -31.16 -5.06 -0.59
C ILE A 738 -30.33 -5.40 -1.83
N ASP A 739 -30.12 -6.68 -2.08
CA ASP A 739 -29.51 -7.15 -3.33
C ASP A 739 -30.36 -6.73 -4.54
N TYR A 740 -29.71 -6.12 -5.54
CA TYR A 740 -30.39 -5.78 -6.78
C TYR A 740 -30.80 -7.08 -7.52
N PRO A 741 -32.07 -7.24 -7.95
CA PRO A 741 -32.56 -8.46 -8.58
C PRO A 741 -32.09 -8.59 -10.05
N ALA A 742 -30.78 -8.68 -10.25
CA ALA A 742 -30.15 -8.83 -11.56
C ALA A 742 -30.63 -10.09 -12.28
N LYS A 743 -30.89 -9.96 -13.58
CA LYS A 743 -31.41 -11.07 -14.40
C LYS A 743 -30.27 -11.98 -14.88
N VAL A 744 -29.94 -13.01 -14.10
CA VAL A 744 -28.92 -14.00 -14.47
C VAL A 744 -29.51 -15.10 -15.37
N GLU A 745 -29.06 -15.15 -16.63
CA GLU A 745 -29.39 -16.21 -17.60
C GLU A 745 -28.10 -16.75 -18.25
N GLY A 746 -27.94 -18.07 -18.31
CA GLY A 746 -26.75 -18.69 -18.90
C GLY A 746 -26.59 -20.17 -18.57
N LEU A 747 -25.38 -20.69 -18.83
CA LEU A 747 -24.96 -22.05 -18.51
C LEU A 747 -23.87 -22.02 -17.44
N LYS A 748 -23.86 -23.00 -16.52
CA LYS A 748 -22.77 -23.16 -15.55
C LYS A 748 -21.51 -23.67 -16.26
N GLN A 749 -20.61 -22.76 -16.63
CA GLN A 749 -19.40 -23.04 -17.42
C GLN A 749 -18.20 -22.26 -16.87
N ARG A 750 -16.98 -22.73 -17.20
CA ARG A 750 -15.72 -21.99 -17.00
C ARG A 750 -15.28 -21.42 -18.34
N THR A 751 -15.67 -20.17 -18.65
CA THR A 751 -15.36 -19.48 -19.91
C THR A 751 -15.30 -17.97 -19.69
N ARG A 752 -14.59 -17.26 -20.58
CA ARG A 752 -14.66 -15.80 -20.72
C ARG A 752 -15.72 -15.42 -21.77
N SER A 753 -16.17 -14.17 -21.76
CA SER A 753 -17.08 -13.62 -22.78
C SER A 753 -16.34 -13.34 -24.09
N ALA A 754 -17.06 -13.18 -25.21
CA ALA A 754 -16.45 -12.86 -26.50
C ALA A 754 -15.75 -11.47 -26.50
N LYS A 755 -16.31 -10.47 -25.81
CA LYS A 755 -15.72 -9.13 -25.72
C LYS A 755 -14.42 -9.10 -24.91
N PHE A 756 -14.32 -9.99 -23.91
CA PHE A 756 -13.11 -10.16 -23.10
C PHE A 756 -11.90 -10.61 -23.97
N GLN A 757 -12.10 -11.23 -25.14
CA GLN A 757 -11.00 -11.71 -25.99
C GLN A 757 -10.23 -10.60 -26.76
N GLU A 758 -10.59 -9.33 -26.57
CA GLU A 758 -9.80 -8.20 -27.07
C GLU A 758 -8.79 -7.78 -26.00
N HIS A 759 -7.47 -7.88 -26.28
CA HIS A 759 -6.43 -7.58 -25.28
C HIS A 759 -5.49 -6.42 -25.68
N ILE A 760 -5.55 -5.91 -26.92
CA ILE A 760 -4.48 -5.07 -27.49
C ILE A 760 -4.93 -3.62 -27.74
N SER A 761 -6.20 -3.38 -28.07
CA SER A 761 -6.64 -2.04 -28.53
C SER A 761 -6.51 -0.96 -27.46
N GLN A 762 -6.58 -1.31 -26.18
CA GLN A 762 -6.36 -0.34 -25.09
C GLN A 762 -4.87 -0.20 -24.70
N ALA A 763 -4.03 -1.22 -24.91
CA ALA A 763 -2.58 -1.08 -24.81
C ALA A 763 -2.05 -0.07 -25.85
N GLN A 764 -2.54 -0.19 -27.10
CA GLN A 764 -2.30 0.79 -28.16
C GLN A 764 -2.81 2.18 -27.76
N LEU A 765 -4.07 2.29 -27.28
CA LEU A 765 -4.68 3.56 -26.86
C LEU A 765 -3.85 4.29 -25.80
N PHE A 766 -3.38 3.55 -24.78
CA PHE A 766 -2.52 4.08 -23.72
C PHE A 766 -1.18 4.58 -24.27
N TYR A 767 -0.43 3.73 -24.98
CA TYR A 767 0.89 4.12 -25.52
C TYR A 767 0.81 5.29 -26.50
N ASN A 768 -0.25 5.32 -27.32
CA ASN A 768 -0.51 6.45 -28.21
C ASN A 768 -0.78 7.72 -27.42
N SER A 769 -1.55 7.67 -26.32
CA SER A 769 -1.88 8.86 -25.50
C SER A 769 -0.68 9.49 -24.82
N LEU A 770 0.36 8.72 -24.51
CA LEU A 770 1.58 9.24 -23.88
C LEU A 770 2.23 10.40 -24.66
N SER A 771 2.83 11.31 -23.91
CA SER A 771 3.78 12.30 -24.43
C SER A 771 5.11 11.63 -24.80
N GLU A 772 5.93 12.28 -25.64
CA GLU A 772 7.16 11.64 -26.15
C GLU A 772 8.19 11.34 -25.05
N ILE A 773 8.21 12.10 -23.94
CA ILE A 773 9.05 11.78 -22.77
C ILE A 773 8.53 10.55 -22.00
N GLU A 774 7.21 10.41 -21.82
CA GLU A 774 6.63 9.21 -21.21
C GLU A 774 6.89 7.96 -22.07
N LYS A 775 6.90 8.09 -23.40
CA LYS A 775 7.30 7.00 -24.30
C LYS A 775 8.80 6.66 -24.18
N SER A 776 9.67 7.66 -24.05
CA SER A 776 11.10 7.47 -23.78
C SER A 776 11.30 6.63 -22.51
N HIS A 777 10.61 6.99 -21.42
CA HIS A 777 10.67 6.25 -20.17
C HIS A 777 10.08 4.84 -20.28
N VAL A 778 9.00 4.62 -21.05
CA VAL A 778 8.45 3.27 -21.33
C VAL A 778 9.45 2.41 -22.08
N LEU A 779 10.11 2.95 -23.11
CA LEU A 779 11.19 2.27 -23.85
C LEU A 779 12.35 1.91 -22.91
N ALA A 780 12.83 2.85 -22.10
CA ALA A 780 13.90 2.62 -21.14
C ALA A 780 13.51 1.59 -20.06
N ALA A 781 12.24 1.57 -19.63
CA ALA A 781 11.74 0.60 -18.66
C ALA A 781 11.71 -0.83 -19.23
N PHE A 782 11.20 -1.04 -20.45
CA PHE A 782 11.28 -2.35 -21.12
C PHE A 782 12.73 -2.77 -21.36
N GLY A 783 13.60 -1.85 -21.81
CA GLY A 783 15.02 -2.14 -21.99
C GLY A 783 15.68 -2.63 -20.71
N PHE A 784 15.42 -1.97 -19.57
CA PHE A 784 15.95 -2.38 -18.27
C PHE A 784 15.36 -3.72 -17.78
N GLU A 785 14.04 -3.87 -17.80
CA GLU A 785 13.37 -5.02 -17.18
C GLU A 785 13.61 -6.34 -17.94
N LEU A 786 13.89 -6.26 -19.25
CA LEU A 786 14.19 -7.42 -20.11
C LEU A 786 15.68 -7.72 -20.23
N ASP A 787 16.56 -6.74 -20.01
CA ASP A 787 18.01 -6.96 -19.80
C ASP A 787 18.26 -7.84 -18.55
N HIS A 788 17.35 -7.79 -17.57
CA HIS A 788 17.35 -8.64 -16.36
C HIS A 788 16.62 -9.99 -16.55
N CYS A 789 16.32 -10.40 -17.79
CA CYS A 789 15.80 -11.74 -18.09
C CYS A 789 16.91 -12.62 -18.70
N ASP A 790 17.54 -13.46 -17.87
CA ASP A 790 18.61 -14.38 -18.32
C ASP A 790 18.17 -15.33 -19.46
N GLU A 791 16.87 -15.67 -19.55
CA GLU A 791 16.35 -16.58 -20.56
C GLU A 791 15.95 -15.82 -21.84
N ALA A 792 16.76 -15.96 -22.90
CA ALA A 792 16.51 -15.33 -24.20
C ALA A 792 15.09 -15.55 -24.74
N VAL A 793 14.54 -16.76 -24.57
CA VAL A 793 13.17 -17.07 -24.99
C VAL A 793 12.13 -16.09 -24.41
N VAL A 794 12.37 -15.49 -23.24
CA VAL A 794 11.48 -14.52 -22.61
C VAL A 794 11.56 -13.15 -23.31
N TYR A 795 12.75 -12.55 -23.43
CA TYR A 795 12.88 -11.22 -24.05
C TYR A 795 12.69 -11.23 -25.57
N GLU A 796 13.06 -12.31 -26.28
CA GLU A 796 12.76 -12.48 -27.71
C GLU A 796 11.24 -12.50 -27.95
N ARG A 797 10.50 -13.25 -27.11
CA ARG A 797 9.04 -13.35 -27.20
C ARG A 797 8.35 -12.04 -26.84
N LEU A 798 8.76 -11.36 -25.77
CA LEU A 798 8.08 -10.14 -25.34
C LEU A 798 8.38 -8.96 -26.27
N SER A 799 9.64 -8.78 -26.71
CA SER A 799 9.93 -7.78 -27.74
C SER A 799 9.12 -8.03 -29.02
N GLY A 800 8.96 -9.29 -29.43
CA GLY A 800 8.03 -9.70 -30.49
C GLY A 800 6.56 -9.36 -30.23
N ARG A 801 6.07 -9.50 -28.98
CA ARG A 801 4.71 -9.12 -28.55
C ARG A 801 4.49 -7.61 -28.61
N LEU A 802 5.50 -6.77 -28.35
CA LEU A 802 5.36 -5.31 -28.45
C LEU A 802 4.98 -4.87 -29.87
N ALA A 803 5.27 -5.68 -30.91
CA ALA A 803 4.85 -5.42 -32.29
C ALA A 803 3.32 -5.54 -32.52
N ASP A 804 2.56 -6.06 -31.55
CA ASP A 804 1.10 -5.97 -31.49
C ASP A 804 0.62 -4.55 -31.08
N ILE A 805 1.47 -3.81 -30.36
CA ILE A 805 1.19 -2.51 -29.75
C ILE A 805 1.75 -1.38 -30.61
N ASP A 806 3.06 -1.38 -30.84
CA ASP A 806 3.74 -0.41 -31.71
C ASP A 806 5.06 -0.96 -32.26
N LEU A 807 5.26 -0.80 -33.58
CA LEU A 807 6.43 -1.35 -34.27
C LEU A 807 7.73 -0.63 -33.89
N GLY A 808 7.69 0.68 -33.65
CA GLY A 808 8.88 1.46 -33.29
C GLY A 808 9.35 1.13 -31.87
N LEU A 809 8.40 1.00 -30.92
CA LEU A 809 8.71 0.51 -29.58
C LEU A 809 9.33 -0.89 -29.63
N ALA A 810 8.71 -1.81 -30.37
CA ALA A 810 9.18 -3.19 -30.49
C ALA A 810 10.60 -3.28 -31.07
N GLN A 811 10.88 -2.53 -32.14
CA GLN A 811 12.20 -2.47 -32.78
C GLN A 811 13.28 -1.96 -31.81
N SER A 812 13.04 -0.82 -31.15
CA SER A 812 14.00 -0.22 -30.22
C SER A 812 14.26 -1.10 -28.99
N VAL A 813 13.21 -1.69 -28.39
CA VAL A 813 13.38 -2.63 -27.27
C VAL A 813 14.19 -3.86 -27.70
N SER A 814 13.87 -4.44 -28.87
CA SER A 814 14.58 -5.61 -29.38
C SER A 814 16.07 -5.32 -29.65
N GLU A 815 16.39 -4.14 -30.21
CA GLU A 815 17.79 -3.71 -30.43
C GLU A 815 18.53 -3.49 -29.10
N MET A 816 17.88 -2.94 -28.07
CA MET A 816 18.49 -2.74 -26.75
C MET A 816 18.84 -4.04 -26.03
N VAL A 817 18.01 -5.08 -26.14
CA VAL A 817 18.15 -6.34 -25.36
C VAL A 817 18.70 -7.52 -26.17
N GLY A 818 19.12 -7.29 -27.42
CA GLY A 818 19.68 -8.33 -28.28
C GLY A 818 18.66 -9.30 -28.89
N GLY A 819 17.38 -8.92 -28.95
CA GLY A 819 16.31 -9.72 -29.55
C GLY A 819 16.33 -9.77 -31.09
N PRO A 820 15.42 -10.56 -31.70
CA PRO A 820 15.37 -10.73 -33.15
C PRO A 820 14.85 -9.48 -33.85
N LYS A 821 15.46 -9.12 -35.00
CA LYS A 821 15.04 -7.97 -35.82
C LYS A 821 13.55 -8.05 -36.21
N ILE A 822 12.75 -7.13 -35.69
CA ILE A 822 11.32 -7.04 -35.95
C ILE A 822 11.05 -6.20 -37.20
N GLU A 823 10.60 -6.83 -38.29
CA GLU A 823 10.34 -6.13 -39.57
C GLU A 823 8.87 -5.74 -39.80
N ASN A 824 7.92 -6.38 -39.10
CA ASN A 824 6.49 -6.21 -39.32
C ASN A 824 5.74 -6.10 -37.99
N SER A 825 4.62 -5.36 -37.98
CA SER A 825 3.65 -5.39 -36.90
C SER A 825 2.64 -6.52 -37.12
N ASN A 826 2.32 -7.28 -36.07
CA ASN A 826 1.35 -8.38 -36.15
C ASN A 826 -0.10 -7.87 -36.19
N ARG A 827 -0.34 -6.65 -35.69
CA ARG A 827 -1.66 -6.01 -35.60
C ARG A 827 -1.54 -4.49 -35.74
N PRO A 828 -2.22 -3.85 -36.71
CA PRO A 828 -2.09 -2.42 -36.93
C PRO A 828 -2.35 -1.57 -35.67
N ASN A 829 -1.42 -0.68 -35.33
CA ASN A 829 -1.68 0.43 -34.42
C ASN A 829 -2.47 1.50 -35.18
N HIS A 830 -3.65 1.86 -34.67
CA HIS A 830 -4.53 2.85 -35.31
C HIS A 830 -4.23 4.30 -34.91
N GLY A 831 -3.24 4.56 -34.04
CA GLY A 831 -2.83 5.90 -33.62
C GLY A 831 -3.87 6.67 -32.79
N ARG A 832 -5.00 6.05 -32.41
CA ARG A 832 -6.03 6.66 -31.56
C ARG A 832 -5.46 6.96 -30.17
N LYS A 833 -5.77 8.15 -29.65
CA LYS A 833 -5.50 8.61 -28.27
C LYS A 833 -6.83 8.83 -27.53
N ALA A 834 -6.81 8.75 -26.20
CA ALA A 834 -7.87 9.21 -25.30
C ALA A 834 -7.28 10.07 -24.15
N PRO A 835 -8.01 11.08 -23.64
CA PRO A 835 -7.56 11.88 -22.50
C PRO A 835 -7.65 11.09 -21.18
N GLY A 836 -6.94 11.55 -20.16
CA GLY A 836 -6.95 10.97 -18.81
C GLY A 836 -5.98 9.80 -18.65
N LEU A 837 -5.09 9.58 -19.61
CA LEU A 837 -4.13 8.46 -19.63
C LEU A 837 -2.70 8.92 -19.33
N SER A 838 -2.23 9.98 -20.00
CA SER A 838 -0.93 10.60 -19.70
C SER A 838 -0.93 11.19 -18.29
N GLN A 839 0.22 11.21 -17.61
CA GLN A 839 0.36 11.96 -16.35
C GLN A 839 0.31 13.49 -16.59
N MET A 840 0.60 13.93 -17.82
CA MET A 840 0.56 15.34 -18.23
C MET A 840 -0.88 15.90 -18.30
N ASP A 841 -1.88 15.04 -18.45
CA ASP A 841 -3.31 15.42 -18.37
C ASP A 841 -3.71 15.87 -16.94
N PHE A 842 -2.91 15.53 -15.93
CA PHE A 842 -3.19 15.75 -14.51
C PHE A 842 -2.16 16.65 -13.81
N LEU A 843 -1.62 17.64 -14.52
CA LEU A 843 -0.83 18.71 -13.88
C LEU A 843 -1.71 19.58 -12.97
N PRO A 844 -1.17 20.21 -11.91
CA PRO A 844 -1.92 21.09 -11.03
C PRO A 844 -2.60 22.25 -11.77
N GLN A 845 -3.87 22.54 -11.47
CA GLN A 845 -4.64 23.62 -12.11
C GLN A 845 -4.01 25.02 -11.95
N LYS A 846 -3.14 25.19 -10.95
CA LYS A 846 -2.33 26.38 -10.71
C LYS A 846 -0.90 25.91 -10.42
N PRO A 847 0.14 26.57 -10.97
CA PRO A 847 1.53 26.38 -10.55
C PRO A 847 1.63 26.41 -9.03
N THR A 848 2.11 25.30 -8.44
CA THR A 848 2.27 25.14 -7.00
C THR A 848 3.50 24.31 -6.69
N ILE A 849 4.14 24.59 -5.55
CA ILE A 849 5.22 23.77 -5.00
C ILE A 849 4.92 23.33 -3.57
N ALA A 850 3.65 23.47 -3.13
CA ALA A 850 3.22 23.06 -1.80
C ALA A 850 3.67 21.61 -1.51
N SER A 851 4.19 21.35 -0.31
CA SER A 851 4.79 20.08 0.15
C SER A 851 6.06 19.57 -0.57
N ARG A 852 6.60 20.28 -1.57
CA ARG A 852 7.86 19.91 -2.23
C ARG A 852 9.03 20.09 -1.25
N ARG A 853 10.00 19.16 -1.25
CA ARG A 853 11.23 19.27 -0.44
C ARG A 853 12.32 19.94 -1.27
N ILE A 854 12.90 21.04 -0.78
CA ILE A 854 13.91 21.83 -1.50
C ILE A 854 15.20 21.87 -0.68
N ALA A 855 16.30 21.33 -1.21
CA ALA A 855 17.58 21.36 -0.52
C ALA A 855 18.30 22.71 -0.71
N ILE A 856 18.84 23.28 0.37
CA ILE A 856 19.63 24.52 0.35
C ILE A 856 21.06 24.17 0.76
N LEU A 857 21.99 24.23 -0.19
CA LEU A 857 23.34 23.67 -0.07
C LEU A 857 24.34 24.71 0.46
N ILE A 858 24.94 24.51 1.63
CA ILE A 858 25.83 25.50 2.27
C ILE A 858 27.15 24.93 2.85
N ALA A 859 28.17 25.79 2.85
CA ALA A 859 29.40 25.68 3.63
C ALA A 859 29.76 27.03 4.30
N ASP A 860 30.78 27.06 5.16
CA ASP A 860 31.12 28.25 5.94
C ASP A 860 31.50 29.47 5.07
N GLY A 861 30.86 30.61 5.33
CA GLY A 861 30.96 31.84 4.54
C GLY A 861 29.97 31.91 3.38
N TYR A 862 28.77 31.36 3.54
CA TYR A 862 27.65 31.51 2.59
C TYR A 862 27.02 32.91 2.66
N ASP A 863 26.35 33.36 1.60
CA ASP A 863 25.60 34.62 1.58
C ASP A 863 24.34 34.53 2.48
N PRO A 864 24.27 35.29 3.59
CA PRO A 864 23.10 35.29 4.46
C PRO A 864 21.86 35.91 3.80
N VAL A 865 22.01 36.77 2.78
CA VAL A 865 20.89 37.46 2.13
C VAL A 865 20.13 36.49 1.22
N ALA A 866 20.80 35.85 0.26
CA ALA A 866 20.20 34.81 -0.57
C ALA A 866 19.69 33.65 0.28
N PHE A 867 20.45 33.17 1.27
CA PHE A 867 20.00 32.08 2.16
C PHE A 867 18.69 32.43 2.88
N SER A 868 18.59 33.63 3.47
CA SER A 868 17.37 34.07 4.18
C SER A 868 16.19 34.23 3.24
N ALA A 869 16.41 34.76 2.03
CA ALA A 869 15.38 34.86 1.00
C ALA A 869 14.91 33.48 0.53
N PHE A 870 15.81 32.50 0.41
CA PHE A 870 15.48 31.13 0.02
C PHE A 870 14.62 30.44 1.10
N VAL A 871 15.07 30.44 2.36
CA VAL A 871 14.31 29.82 3.46
C VAL A 871 12.94 30.48 3.65
N GLY A 872 12.86 31.81 3.56
CA GLY A 872 11.61 32.55 3.66
C GLY A 872 10.67 32.30 2.47
N GLY A 873 11.19 32.36 1.24
CA GLY A 873 10.42 32.20 0.02
C GLY A 873 9.86 30.79 -0.18
N ILE A 874 10.66 29.76 0.08
CA ILE A 874 10.21 28.36 -0.03
C ILE A 874 9.12 28.06 1.00
N LYS A 875 9.24 28.55 2.26
CA LYS A 875 8.16 28.45 3.25
C LYS A 875 6.92 29.25 2.85
N GLY A 876 7.10 30.44 2.27
CA GLY A 876 6.01 31.27 1.74
C GLY A 876 5.21 30.61 0.62
N ALA A 877 5.81 29.69 -0.13
CA ALA A 877 5.16 28.87 -1.15
C ALA A 877 4.53 27.56 -0.62
N GLY A 878 4.54 27.33 0.70
CA GLY A 878 4.10 26.06 1.31
C GLY A 878 5.03 24.88 1.05
N ALA A 879 6.27 25.11 0.61
CA ALA A 879 7.29 24.08 0.42
C ALA A 879 8.19 23.95 1.65
N LEU A 880 8.91 22.83 1.73
CA LEU A 880 9.75 22.45 2.86
C LEU A 880 11.24 22.67 2.50
N PRO A 881 11.91 23.72 3.01
CA PRO A 881 13.35 23.89 2.82
C PRO A 881 14.13 23.01 3.80
N PHE A 882 15.13 22.30 3.31
CA PHE A 882 16.08 21.51 4.10
C PHE A 882 17.50 22.03 3.88
N VAL A 883 18.21 22.38 4.93
CA VAL A 883 19.57 22.92 4.85
C VAL A 883 20.56 21.76 4.85
N ILE A 884 21.35 21.63 3.78
CA ILE A 884 22.34 20.58 3.59
C ILE A 884 23.74 21.19 3.71
N GLY A 885 24.46 20.81 4.75
CA GLY A 885 25.74 21.40 5.10
C GLY A 885 26.97 20.54 4.80
N ALA A 886 28.15 21.15 4.81
CA ALA A 886 29.43 20.46 4.89
C ALA A 886 29.57 19.56 6.15
N ARG A 887 28.76 19.83 7.19
CA ARG A 887 28.74 19.19 8.51
C ARG A 887 27.38 19.47 9.18
N ARG A 888 26.90 18.60 10.08
CA ARG A 888 25.66 18.81 10.86
C ARG A 888 25.88 19.55 12.19
N SER A 889 26.93 20.37 12.25
CA SER A 889 27.21 21.35 13.31
C SER A 889 27.10 22.76 12.72
N PRO A 890 26.91 23.83 13.52
CA PRO A 890 26.51 25.13 12.98
C PRO A 890 27.47 25.70 11.95
N VAL A 891 26.95 25.99 10.75
CA VAL A 891 27.65 26.61 9.62
C VAL A 891 27.44 28.11 9.70
N TYR A 892 28.50 28.89 9.49
CA TYR A 892 28.50 30.34 9.69
C TYR A 892 28.37 31.09 8.36
N ALA A 893 27.65 32.21 8.36
CA ALA A 893 27.51 33.07 7.18
C ALA A 893 28.79 33.85 6.86
N ALA A 894 28.82 34.55 5.72
CA ALA A 894 29.89 35.49 5.39
C ALA A 894 29.96 36.63 6.43
N GLY A 895 31.10 36.73 7.13
CA GLY A 895 31.31 37.68 8.23
C GLY A 895 31.03 37.11 9.64
N GLU A 896 30.50 35.89 9.74
CA GLU A 896 30.22 35.22 11.01
C GLU A 896 31.24 34.11 11.34
N ASP A 897 31.39 33.84 12.63
CA ASP A 897 32.10 32.68 13.19
C ASP A 897 31.54 32.27 14.57
N ALA A 898 32.12 31.22 15.15
CA ALA A 898 31.70 30.65 16.43
C ALA A 898 31.87 31.57 17.67
N SER A 899 32.57 32.70 17.53
CA SER A 899 32.74 33.70 18.59
C SER A 899 31.68 34.81 18.55
N ASN A 900 31.07 35.05 17.39
CA ASN A 900 30.12 36.17 17.19
C ASN A 900 28.70 35.74 16.78
N SER A 901 28.50 34.50 16.33
CA SER A 901 27.21 33.96 15.88
C SER A 901 26.95 32.56 16.44
N LYS A 902 25.66 32.18 16.46
CA LYS A 902 25.26 30.78 16.67
C LYS A 902 25.38 29.93 15.40
N GLY A 903 25.45 30.56 14.22
CA GLY A 903 25.39 29.91 12.92
C GLY A 903 24.02 29.26 12.64
N VAL A 904 23.89 28.62 11.49
CA VAL A 904 22.77 27.75 11.13
C VAL A 904 23.22 26.30 11.28
N THR A 905 22.56 25.53 12.17
CA THR A 905 22.69 24.07 12.16
C THR A 905 21.98 23.52 10.94
N PRO A 906 22.68 22.85 10.00
CA PRO A 906 22.02 22.20 8.86
C PRO A 906 21.19 21.01 9.34
N ASP A 907 20.05 20.75 8.71
CA ASP A 907 19.22 19.60 9.03
C ASP A 907 20.01 18.29 8.82
N HIS A 908 20.75 18.22 7.71
CA HIS A 908 21.61 17.11 7.33
C HIS A 908 22.95 17.59 6.75
N HIS A 909 23.93 16.68 6.64
CA HIS A 909 25.18 16.93 5.92
C HIS A 909 25.22 16.20 4.57
N PHE A 910 26.03 16.66 3.63
CA PHE A 910 26.09 16.13 2.25
C PHE A 910 26.26 14.60 2.13
N GLU A 911 26.96 13.93 3.07
CA GLU A 911 27.05 12.46 3.04
C GLU A 911 25.81 11.73 3.57
N GLY A 912 24.92 12.37 4.34
CA GLY A 912 23.77 11.75 4.98
C GLY A 912 22.48 11.78 4.17
N GLN A 913 22.42 12.57 3.09
CA GLN A 913 21.31 12.63 2.14
C GLN A 913 21.83 12.89 0.72
N ARG A 914 21.01 12.65 -0.30
CA ARG A 914 21.33 12.85 -1.72
C ARG A 914 20.26 13.70 -2.39
N SER A 915 20.55 14.24 -3.57
CA SER A 915 19.61 15.10 -4.29
C SER A 915 18.34 14.35 -4.73
N THR A 916 18.44 13.02 -4.87
CA THR A 916 17.33 12.06 -4.98
C THR A 916 16.17 12.35 -4.01
N MET A 917 16.48 12.71 -2.76
CA MET A 917 15.49 12.90 -1.68
C MET A 917 14.70 14.23 -1.79
N PHE A 918 15.03 15.08 -2.78
CA PHE A 918 14.52 16.43 -2.94
C PHE A 918 13.93 16.67 -4.32
N ASP A 919 12.99 17.59 -4.44
CA ASP A 919 12.39 17.98 -5.72
C ASP A 919 13.28 18.95 -6.51
N ALA A 920 14.11 19.75 -5.81
CA ALA A 920 15.03 20.72 -6.40
C ALA A 920 16.12 21.15 -5.41
N ILE A 921 17.15 21.83 -5.93
CA ILE A 921 18.28 22.36 -5.13
C ILE A 921 18.46 23.87 -5.30
N LEU A 922 18.86 24.53 -4.22
CA LEU A 922 19.19 25.96 -4.14
C LEU A 922 20.60 26.13 -3.55
N ILE A 923 21.39 27.02 -4.14
CA ILE A 923 22.78 27.27 -3.72
C ILE A 923 22.99 28.80 -3.59
N PRO A 924 23.07 29.35 -2.36
CA PRO A 924 23.43 30.74 -2.15
C PRO A 924 24.91 30.98 -2.48
N GLY A 925 25.26 32.23 -2.80
CA GLY A 925 26.64 32.64 -3.05
C GLY A 925 27.54 32.67 -1.79
N GLY A 926 28.63 33.42 -1.89
CA GLY A 926 29.67 33.56 -0.87
C GLY A 926 30.94 32.78 -1.24
N GLU A 927 31.97 33.50 -1.70
CA GLU A 927 33.25 32.96 -2.20
C GLU A 927 33.82 31.80 -1.36
N LYS A 928 33.89 31.96 -0.03
CA LYS A 928 34.44 30.94 0.89
C LYS A 928 33.58 29.66 0.90
N SER A 929 32.26 29.80 0.87
CA SER A 929 31.32 28.67 0.80
C SER A 929 31.52 27.91 -0.51
N ILE A 930 31.47 28.63 -1.63
CA ILE A 930 31.55 28.07 -2.97
C ILE A 930 32.92 27.46 -3.26
N LYS A 931 34.01 28.07 -2.78
CA LYS A 931 35.36 27.49 -2.84
C LYS A 931 35.47 26.16 -2.08
N THR A 932 34.75 26.03 -0.97
CA THR A 932 34.67 24.79 -0.19
C THR A 932 33.83 23.74 -0.91
N LEU A 933 32.61 24.08 -1.35
CA LEU A 933 31.76 23.16 -2.11
C LEU A 933 32.43 22.71 -3.43
N SER A 934 33.16 23.60 -4.10
CA SER A 934 33.87 23.31 -5.35
C SER A 934 35.08 22.38 -5.19
N SER A 935 35.54 22.09 -3.97
CA SER A 935 36.55 21.06 -3.69
C SER A 935 35.95 19.76 -3.14
N MET A 936 34.66 19.75 -2.79
CA MET A 936 33.95 18.58 -2.28
C MET A 936 33.31 17.77 -3.42
N GLY A 937 33.85 16.59 -3.70
CA GLY A 937 33.31 15.68 -4.73
C GLY A 937 31.82 15.37 -4.56
N ARG A 938 31.34 15.24 -3.31
CA ARG A 938 29.90 15.05 -3.02
C ARG A 938 29.04 16.26 -3.36
N ALA A 939 29.51 17.49 -3.17
CA ALA A 939 28.73 18.68 -3.52
C ALA A 939 28.63 18.85 -5.04
N LEU A 940 29.71 18.56 -5.78
CA LEU A 940 29.69 18.48 -7.25
C LEU A 940 28.72 17.37 -7.73
N HIS A 941 28.77 16.19 -7.12
CA HIS A 941 27.82 15.09 -7.40
C HIS A 941 26.37 15.48 -7.10
N TYR A 942 26.11 16.28 -6.05
CA TYR A 942 24.77 16.75 -5.69
C TYR A 942 24.13 17.60 -6.80
N VAL A 943 24.94 18.41 -7.49
CA VAL A 943 24.50 19.22 -8.64
C VAL A 943 24.34 18.34 -9.89
N ARG A 944 25.23 17.38 -10.12
CA ARG A 944 25.16 16.44 -11.25
C ARG A 944 23.95 15.51 -11.19
N GLU A 945 23.66 14.97 -10.01
CA GLU A 945 22.50 14.09 -9.73
C GLU A 945 21.19 14.88 -9.84
N ALA A 946 21.11 16.10 -9.32
CA ALA A 946 19.98 16.99 -9.58
C ALA A 946 19.83 17.34 -11.08
N PHE A 947 20.94 17.43 -11.83
CA PHE A 947 20.90 17.72 -13.26
C PHE A 947 20.41 16.51 -14.07
N GLY A 948 21.02 15.34 -13.86
CA GLY A 948 20.65 14.08 -14.51
C GLY A 948 19.21 13.66 -14.22
N HIS A 949 18.75 13.80 -12.97
CA HIS A 949 17.35 13.57 -12.57
C HIS A 949 16.39 14.70 -12.96
N LEU A 950 16.76 15.55 -13.93
CA LEU A 950 15.90 16.58 -14.54
C LEU A 950 15.34 17.63 -13.55
N LYS A 951 15.93 17.77 -12.36
CA LYS A 951 15.43 18.64 -11.29
C LYS A 951 15.76 20.11 -11.53
N THR A 952 15.02 21.01 -10.89
CA THR A 952 15.33 22.44 -10.92
C THR A 952 16.57 22.73 -10.08
N ILE A 953 17.48 23.54 -10.62
CA ILE A 953 18.72 23.96 -9.94
C ILE A 953 18.71 25.49 -9.89
N GLY A 954 18.80 26.07 -8.69
CA GLY A 954 18.90 27.51 -8.52
C GLY A 954 20.24 27.93 -7.89
N ALA A 955 20.96 28.86 -8.50
CA ALA A 955 22.25 29.35 -7.98
C ALA A 955 22.41 30.87 -8.05
N THR A 956 22.96 31.49 -7.01
CA THR A 956 23.18 32.94 -6.93
C THR A 956 24.65 33.31 -6.69
N GLY A 957 25.08 34.46 -7.22
CA GLY A 957 26.43 34.99 -7.02
C GLY A 957 27.53 34.05 -7.56
N GLU A 958 28.48 33.68 -6.71
CA GLU A 958 29.57 32.76 -7.00
C GLU A 958 29.07 31.31 -7.20
N ALA A 959 27.89 30.94 -6.70
CA ALA A 959 27.37 29.56 -6.80
C ALA A 959 27.18 29.09 -8.26
N ILE A 960 27.04 30.05 -9.18
CA ILE A 960 27.00 29.81 -10.63
C ILE A 960 28.28 29.11 -11.11
N ASP A 961 29.44 29.40 -10.50
CA ASP A 961 30.72 28.79 -10.88
C ASP A 961 30.86 27.35 -10.39
N LEU A 962 30.21 27.01 -9.26
CA LEU A 962 30.04 25.61 -8.82
C LEU A 962 29.14 24.84 -9.79
N VAL A 963 28.03 25.44 -10.24
CA VAL A 963 27.12 24.82 -11.22
C VAL A 963 27.82 24.60 -12.55
N ASN A 964 28.55 25.60 -13.06
CA ASN A 964 29.36 25.48 -14.27
C ASN A 964 30.39 24.34 -14.14
N LYS A 965 31.16 24.32 -13.05
CA LYS A 965 32.17 23.29 -12.77
C LYS A 965 31.57 21.89 -12.60
N ALA A 966 30.33 21.79 -12.12
CA ALA A 966 29.65 20.52 -11.97
C ALA A 966 29.13 19.98 -13.32
N ILE A 967 28.39 20.79 -14.08
CA ILE A 967 27.68 20.33 -15.28
C ILE A 967 28.59 20.26 -16.52
N GLN A 968 29.39 21.30 -16.77
CA GLN A 968 30.37 21.37 -17.86
C GLN A 968 29.80 21.17 -19.30
N LEU A 969 28.58 21.67 -19.55
CA LEU A 969 27.93 21.68 -20.87
C LEU A 969 27.73 23.12 -21.37
N ASP A 970 28.21 23.43 -22.58
CA ASP A 970 28.15 24.79 -23.16
C ASP A 970 26.71 25.25 -23.50
N ASP A 971 25.78 24.30 -23.71
CA ASP A 971 24.36 24.57 -23.97
C ASP A 971 23.61 25.16 -22.76
N ILE A 972 24.16 24.97 -21.54
CA ILE A 972 23.55 25.47 -20.31
C ILE A 972 24.01 26.91 -20.06
N GLN A 973 23.20 27.86 -20.53
CA GLN A 973 23.49 29.28 -20.40
C GLN A 973 23.37 29.74 -18.94
N LEU A 974 24.37 30.47 -18.45
CA LEU A 974 24.47 30.92 -17.06
C LEU A 974 24.51 32.44 -16.95
N SER A 975 23.87 33.01 -15.93
CA SER A 975 23.74 34.45 -15.72
C SER A 975 25.10 35.15 -15.63
N SER A 976 25.26 36.22 -16.41
CA SER A 976 26.34 37.20 -16.29
C SER A 976 25.98 38.44 -15.44
N SER A 977 24.69 38.69 -15.19
CA SER A 977 24.22 39.86 -14.42
C SER A 977 22.77 39.73 -13.94
N HIS A 978 21.84 39.49 -14.86
CA HIS A 978 20.39 39.42 -14.62
C HIS A 978 19.89 37.97 -14.49
N THR A 979 18.69 37.79 -13.94
CA THR A 979 18.08 36.46 -13.79
C THR A 979 17.94 35.75 -15.14
N LEU A 980 18.63 34.62 -15.28
CA LEU A 980 18.55 33.73 -16.45
C LEU A 980 17.97 32.38 -16.04
N GLU A 981 17.32 31.71 -16.99
CA GLU A 981 16.94 30.30 -16.87
C GLU A 981 17.31 29.60 -18.17
N SER A 982 17.91 28.42 -18.05
CA SER A 982 18.31 27.57 -19.17
C SER A 982 18.13 26.10 -18.76
N TYR A 983 17.24 25.36 -19.43
CA TYR A 983 16.93 23.96 -19.12
C TYR A 983 16.63 23.70 -17.64
N GLY A 984 15.86 24.57 -16.98
CA GLY A 984 15.52 24.47 -15.56
C GLY A 984 16.68 24.77 -14.59
N VAL A 985 17.79 25.31 -15.10
CA VAL A 985 18.89 25.87 -14.31
C VAL A 985 18.68 27.39 -14.22
N VAL A 986 18.25 27.88 -13.05
CA VAL A 986 17.95 29.29 -12.80
C VAL A 986 19.14 29.95 -12.11
N THR A 987 19.61 31.08 -12.64
CA THR A 987 20.81 31.75 -12.12
C THR A 987 20.67 33.27 -12.04
N LEU A 988 21.29 33.88 -11.02
CA LEU A 988 21.39 35.34 -10.86
C LEU A 988 22.77 35.72 -10.30
N ARG A 989 23.59 36.40 -11.10
CA ARG A 989 24.98 36.77 -10.75
C ARG A 989 25.03 38.00 -9.86
N ASP A 990 24.38 39.10 -10.27
CA ASP A 990 24.38 40.35 -9.50
C ASP A 990 23.27 40.31 -8.44
N VAL A 991 23.54 39.61 -7.33
CA VAL A 991 22.57 39.48 -6.22
C VAL A 991 22.28 40.85 -5.63
N LYS A 992 21.00 41.25 -5.68
CA LYS A 992 20.47 42.48 -5.09
C LYS A 992 19.13 42.16 -4.41
N PRO A 993 18.72 42.87 -3.34
CA PRO A 993 17.46 42.63 -2.65
C PRO A 993 16.24 42.63 -3.59
N GLU A 994 16.26 43.45 -4.64
CA GLU A 994 15.18 43.57 -5.62
C GLU A 994 15.16 42.42 -6.66
N GLY A 995 16.27 41.67 -6.80
CA GLY A 995 16.36 40.50 -7.70
C GLY A 995 15.91 39.19 -7.05
N LEU A 996 15.95 39.12 -5.71
CA LEU A 996 15.41 38.04 -4.88
C LEU A 996 13.90 38.25 -4.69
N GLY A 997 13.17 38.28 -5.81
CA GLY A 997 11.76 38.70 -5.88
C GLY A 997 10.77 37.87 -5.05
N ASP A 998 9.60 38.47 -4.81
CA ASP A 998 8.49 37.86 -4.07
C ASP A 998 7.97 36.60 -4.76
N VAL A 999 7.66 35.56 -3.99
CA VAL A 999 7.27 34.24 -4.51
C VAL A 999 5.80 34.20 -4.93
N LEU A 1000 4.98 35.16 -4.48
CA LEU A 1000 3.54 35.22 -4.72
C LEU A 1000 3.13 35.36 -6.20
N ASN A 1001 4.05 35.65 -7.12
CA ASN A 1001 3.79 35.84 -8.55
C ASN A 1001 4.51 34.83 -9.47
N SER A 1002 4.81 33.61 -9.00
CA SER A 1002 5.51 32.60 -9.81
C SER A 1002 4.76 32.26 -11.11
N ALA A 1003 5.39 32.54 -12.26
CA ALA A 1003 4.84 32.37 -13.60
C ALA A 1003 5.98 32.18 -14.63
N LYS A 1004 5.66 31.68 -15.83
CA LYS A 1004 6.65 31.39 -16.88
C LYS A 1004 7.53 32.59 -17.25
N ASP A 1005 6.90 33.73 -17.48
CA ASP A 1005 7.56 34.97 -17.93
C ASP A 1005 8.05 35.86 -16.77
N ALA A 1006 8.09 35.31 -15.55
CA ALA A 1006 8.53 36.03 -14.34
C ALA A 1006 10.01 36.43 -14.39
N LYS A 1007 10.42 37.40 -13.56
CA LYS A 1007 11.72 38.09 -13.67
C LYS A 1007 12.60 37.98 -12.43
N GLY A 1008 11.99 37.85 -11.25
CA GLY A 1008 12.70 37.53 -10.01
C GLY A 1008 13.27 36.12 -10.04
N PHE A 1009 14.40 35.93 -9.35
CA PHE A 1009 15.07 34.63 -9.25
C PHE A 1009 14.15 33.56 -8.64
N LEU A 1010 13.51 33.87 -7.50
CA LEU A 1010 12.62 32.93 -6.83
C LEU A 1010 11.33 32.67 -7.62
N GLU A 1011 10.77 33.67 -8.30
CA GLU A 1011 9.60 33.49 -9.17
C GLU A 1011 9.86 32.46 -10.27
N LYS A 1012 11.01 32.57 -10.97
CA LYS A 1012 11.45 31.62 -12.00
C LYS A 1012 11.78 30.24 -11.43
N PHE A 1013 12.47 30.18 -10.30
CA PHE A 1013 12.80 28.92 -9.64
C PHE A 1013 11.53 28.16 -9.24
N VAL A 1014 10.61 28.82 -8.53
CA VAL A 1014 9.35 28.22 -8.07
C VAL A 1014 8.45 27.83 -9.25
N TYR A 1015 8.42 28.61 -10.33
CA TYR A 1015 7.74 28.19 -11.56
C TYR A 1015 8.35 26.88 -12.11
N ASN A 1016 9.67 26.77 -12.25
CA ASN A 1016 10.31 25.54 -12.76
C ASN A 1016 10.05 24.33 -11.85
N VAL A 1017 10.15 24.49 -10.52
CA VAL A 1017 9.80 23.43 -9.55
C VAL A 1017 8.34 23.00 -9.68
N SER A 1018 7.41 23.93 -10.00
CA SER A 1018 6.00 23.60 -10.23
C SER A 1018 5.75 22.77 -11.50
N GLN A 1019 6.67 22.81 -12.47
CA GLN A 1019 6.64 21.92 -13.64
C GLN A 1019 7.22 20.53 -13.34
N HIS A 1020 7.63 20.28 -12.08
CA HIS A 1020 8.19 19.04 -11.52
C HIS A 1020 9.58 18.65 -12.07
N ARG A 1021 9.76 18.59 -13.39
CA ARG A 1021 11.04 18.28 -14.05
C ARG A 1021 11.22 19.10 -15.32
N CYS A 1022 12.47 19.32 -15.73
CA CYS A 1022 12.81 19.86 -17.04
C CYS A 1022 12.96 18.73 -18.07
N TRP A 1023 11.84 18.21 -18.58
CA TRP A 1023 11.82 17.11 -19.55
C TRP A 1023 12.63 17.38 -20.83
N GLN A 1024 12.71 18.63 -21.27
CA GLN A 1024 13.52 19.03 -22.44
C GLN A 1024 15.02 18.69 -22.28
N ARG A 1025 15.52 18.66 -21.03
CA ARG A 1025 16.92 18.29 -20.72
C ARG A 1025 17.22 16.81 -21.04
N GLU A 1026 16.22 15.94 -21.05
CA GLU A 1026 16.37 14.55 -21.54
C GLU A 1026 16.09 14.44 -23.04
N LEU A 1027 15.05 15.12 -23.54
CA LEU A 1027 14.68 15.09 -24.97
C LEU A 1027 15.81 15.62 -25.89
N ASP A 1028 16.61 16.58 -25.41
CA ASP A 1028 17.79 17.10 -26.11
C ASP A 1028 19.09 16.33 -25.73
N GLY A 1029 19.00 15.23 -24.98
CA GLY A 1029 20.12 14.36 -24.62
C GLY A 1029 21.16 14.99 -23.70
N LEU A 1030 20.81 16.04 -22.94
CA LEU A 1030 21.76 16.73 -22.05
C LEU A 1030 21.96 15.99 -20.73
N SER A 1031 20.93 15.31 -20.21
CA SER A 1031 21.03 14.50 -18.99
C SER A 1031 22.07 13.39 -19.12
N THR A 1032 22.08 12.66 -20.24
CA THR A 1032 22.96 11.52 -20.51
C THR A 1032 24.43 11.90 -20.74
N GLN A 1033 24.74 13.19 -20.91
CA GLN A 1033 26.11 13.70 -21.04
C GLN A 1033 26.78 13.98 -19.69
N VAL A 1034 26.04 13.90 -18.57
CA VAL A 1034 26.55 14.09 -17.22
C VAL A 1034 26.65 12.74 -16.50
N ALA A 1035 27.70 12.54 -15.69
CA ALA A 1035 27.84 11.35 -14.83
C ALA A 1035 27.33 11.64 -13.40
N TYR A 1036 26.40 10.83 -12.89
CA TYR A 1036 25.64 11.09 -11.66
C TYR A 1036 25.09 9.85 -10.93
#